data_AF-A0A9D6M880-F1
#
_entry.id   AF-A0A9D6M880-F1
#
_cell.length_a   1.000
_cell.length_b   1.000
_cell.length_c   1.000
_cell.angle_alpha   90.00
_cell.angle_beta   90.00
_cell.angle_gamma   90.00
#
_symmetry.space_group_name_H-M   'P 1'
#
loop_
_entity.id
_entity.type
_entity.pdbx_description
1 polymer ?
#
loop_
_entity_poly.entity_id
_entity_poly.type
_entity_poly.pdbx_seq_one_letter_code
_entity_poly.pdbx_strand_id
1 'polypeptide(L)'
;MTHADLLLTNAAVVTMNAAFDVFKSGAIAISGNRIAAVGPAEEIASEWAAKETVDCGGRTIIPGLVNAHTHAPMTLLRGLADDLRLDVWLLGYMMPVEREFVSPDFCRLGTLLACAEMIRSGVTCFADMYYFEEHVARATAEAGMRAVCSQTVLKFTTPDADSYEDSLAAARDFILGWKDHPLIRPSVAPHAPYTCTPEILKACAELAAETGAVLHIHISETATEVENWRKQYGMPVVPWVKRQNLFEANVLAAHCVHVDEGEIRQLYNAGAGVAHNPTSNLKLGSGVAPVVKMLEVGLNVGIGTDGPASNNDLDMFEETRLTAILAKGVSGDPTAIPARSALSMATILGARALRVGDITGSLEVGKRADLAIVDLDPIHSSPKFERDPNAVYSQIVYTAKAADVTDVMVEGRWLMRGRELKTLAPDDLQLAARDYARRIDAFLIEREQSALNKLIAIGGVGQEESFEVQVKSRIADPEKVRAALTGPELSTVRHVHYREFDTYFFFDEPERSRLRYREDEFIGEKGEVTNVRARLTHIGPAKEGEYGGSVLLSRSRFIAPAGHSLRFYREYFKPASERAIEKDRLRWLVVYQNTEFFVNLDQLIRPPQDGYFIEIKSRTWSKRDADAKATLIVELLTLLGAEPGGGVKDEYVDWA
;
A
#
# COMPACT_ATOMS: atom_id res chain seq x y z
N MET A 1 -36.55 40.14 14.69
CA MET A 1 -35.30 39.37 14.66
C MET A 1 -35.63 37.90 14.68
N THR A 2 -35.00 37.12 13.81
CA THR A 2 -35.05 35.66 13.82
C THR A 2 -34.10 35.16 14.91
N HIS A 3 -34.37 34.00 15.52
CA HIS A 3 -33.53 33.44 16.57
C HIS A 3 -32.66 32.29 16.06
N ALA A 4 -31.36 32.35 16.38
CA ALA A 4 -30.38 31.30 16.19
C ALA A 4 -29.91 30.73 17.54
N ASP A 5 -29.26 29.57 17.53
CA ASP A 5 -28.62 29.02 18.72
C ASP A 5 -27.26 29.69 18.96
N LEU A 6 -26.48 29.87 17.90
CA LEU A 6 -25.14 30.45 17.95
C LEU A 6 -24.96 31.49 16.84
N LEU A 7 -24.33 32.61 17.17
CA LEU A 7 -23.89 33.63 16.22
C LEU A 7 -22.37 33.78 16.30
N LEU A 8 -21.69 33.58 15.17
CA LEU A 8 -20.26 33.85 15.00
C LEU A 8 -20.10 35.25 14.39
N THR A 9 -19.39 36.14 15.08
CA THR A 9 -19.22 37.55 14.67
C THR A 9 -17.75 37.95 14.59
N ASN A 10 -17.49 39.14 14.03
CA ASN A 10 -16.14 39.70 13.90
C ASN A 10 -15.17 38.71 13.23
N ALA A 11 -15.57 38.22 12.05
CA ALA A 11 -14.78 37.29 11.25
C ALA A 11 -14.74 37.72 9.79
N ALA A 12 -13.65 37.37 9.09
CA ALA A 12 -13.73 37.23 7.64
C ALA A 12 -14.37 35.87 7.32
N VAL A 13 -15.34 35.80 6.41
CA VAL A 13 -16.01 34.54 6.04
C VAL A 13 -15.74 34.23 4.58
N VAL A 14 -15.02 33.14 4.32
CA VAL A 14 -14.76 32.62 2.97
C VAL A 14 -15.74 31.48 2.73
N THR A 15 -16.73 31.69 1.87
CA THR A 15 -17.87 30.77 1.79
C THR A 15 -17.61 29.51 0.98
N MET A 16 -16.77 29.60 -0.05
CA MET A 16 -16.64 28.55 -1.08
C MET A 16 -17.97 28.13 -1.73
N ASN A 17 -18.98 29.01 -1.70
CA ASN A 17 -20.22 28.82 -2.44
C ASN A 17 -19.98 28.98 -3.95
N ALA A 18 -21.01 28.80 -4.77
CA ALA A 18 -20.88 28.89 -6.23
C ALA A 18 -20.38 30.27 -6.73
N ALA A 19 -20.64 31.35 -5.98
CA ALA A 19 -20.19 32.71 -6.30
C ALA A 19 -18.79 33.04 -5.74
N PHE A 20 -18.24 32.17 -4.88
CA PHE A 20 -17.02 32.42 -4.10
C PHE A 20 -17.09 33.69 -3.25
N ASP A 21 -18.23 33.92 -2.61
CA ASP A 21 -18.44 35.10 -1.76
C ASP A 21 -17.43 35.12 -0.60
N VAL A 22 -16.87 36.30 -0.35
CA VAL A 22 -15.97 36.58 0.77
C VAL A 22 -16.49 37.81 1.52
N PHE A 23 -16.91 37.62 2.76
CA PHE A 23 -17.34 38.71 3.63
C PHE A 23 -16.18 39.12 4.54
N LYS A 24 -15.50 40.23 4.25
CA LYS A 24 -14.37 40.72 5.08
C LYS A 24 -14.78 41.01 6.52
N SER A 25 -15.97 41.59 6.70
CA SER A 25 -16.67 41.70 7.97
C SER A 25 -17.95 40.89 7.85
N GLY A 26 -17.85 39.60 8.14
CA GLY A 26 -18.91 38.63 8.02
C GLY A 26 -19.37 38.08 9.36
N ALA A 27 -20.55 37.46 9.33
CA ALA A 27 -21.10 36.71 10.45
C ALA A 27 -21.84 35.46 9.95
N ILE A 28 -21.97 34.47 10.82
CA ILE A 28 -22.70 33.23 10.56
C ILE A 28 -23.66 32.96 11.72
N ALA A 29 -24.95 32.81 11.41
CA ALA A 29 -25.96 32.36 12.35
C ALA A 29 -26.19 30.84 12.18
N ILE A 30 -26.18 30.10 13.27
CA ILE A 30 -26.32 28.64 13.30
C ILE A 30 -27.54 28.27 14.16
N SER A 31 -28.42 27.43 13.60
CA SER A 31 -29.59 26.89 14.28
C SER A 31 -29.55 25.37 14.24
N GLY A 32 -29.51 24.74 15.41
CA GLY A 32 -29.20 23.32 15.58
C GLY A 32 -27.85 22.98 14.96
N ASN A 33 -27.89 22.19 13.89
CA ASN A 33 -26.71 21.72 13.16
C ASN A 33 -26.53 22.36 11.79
N ARG A 34 -27.31 23.40 11.45
CA ARG A 34 -27.30 24.02 10.12
C ARG A 34 -26.91 25.49 10.17
N ILE A 35 -26.29 25.92 9.09
CA ILE A 35 -26.09 27.35 8.79
C ILE A 35 -27.46 27.94 8.46
N ALA A 36 -27.93 28.85 9.31
CA ALA A 36 -29.23 29.51 9.16
C ALA A 36 -29.10 30.82 8.36
N ALA A 37 -27.98 31.53 8.52
CA ALA A 37 -27.63 32.70 7.73
C ALA A 37 -26.10 32.87 7.65
N VAL A 38 -25.63 33.44 6.56
CA VAL A 38 -24.22 33.81 6.34
C VAL A 38 -24.20 35.05 5.45
N GLY A 39 -23.42 36.06 5.84
CA GLY A 39 -23.44 37.34 5.13
C GLY A 39 -22.61 38.43 5.82
N PRO A 40 -22.76 39.70 5.38
CA PRO A 40 -22.15 40.85 6.04
C PRO A 40 -22.58 40.93 7.51
N ALA A 41 -21.63 41.24 8.39
CA ALA A 41 -21.85 41.20 9.84
C ALA A 41 -22.99 42.13 10.30
N GLU A 42 -23.09 43.34 9.72
CA GLU A 42 -24.14 44.31 10.05
C GLU A 42 -25.54 43.80 9.68
N GLU A 43 -25.69 43.20 8.49
CA GLU A 43 -26.96 42.63 8.03
C GLU A 43 -27.41 41.51 8.96
N ILE A 44 -26.53 40.53 9.20
CA ILE A 44 -26.83 39.40 10.08
C ILE A 44 -27.14 39.87 11.51
N ALA A 45 -26.37 40.81 12.06
CA ALA A 45 -26.60 41.32 13.42
C ALA A 45 -27.92 42.10 13.57
N SER A 46 -28.41 42.73 12.49
CA SER A 46 -29.69 43.44 12.50
C SER A 46 -30.90 42.50 12.41
N GLU A 47 -30.74 41.36 11.73
CA GLU A 47 -31.82 40.42 11.45
C GLU A 47 -31.89 39.27 12.48
N TRP A 48 -30.77 38.90 13.08
CA TRP A 48 -30.63 37.71 13.93
C TRP A 48 -30.23 38.05 15.37
N ALA A 49 -30.88 37.37 16.31
CA ALA A 49 -30.45 37.28 17.70
C ALA A 49 -30.10 35.82 18.02
N ALA A 50 -29.10 35.57 18.87
CA ALA A 50 -28.68 34.21 19.24
C ALA A 50 -28.65 33.99 20.75
N LYS A 51 -28.72 32.72 21.17
CA LYS A 51 -28.56 32.33 22.58
C LYS A 51 -27.11 32.53 23.03
N GLU A 52 -26.17 32.22 22.14
CA GLU A 52 -24.74 32.44 22.33
C GLU A 52 -24.20 33.27 21.16
N THR A 53 -23.36 34.26 21.47
CA THR A 53 -22.60 35.02 20.49
C THR A 53 -21.12 34.84 20.76
N VAL A 54 -20.37 34.38 19.75
CA VAL A 54 -18.93 34.18 19.82
C VAL A 54 -18.25 35.19 18.91
N ASP A 55 -17.40 36.01 19.51
CA ASP A 55 -16.48 36.90 18.80
C ASP A 55 -15.27 36.08 18.29
N CYS A 56 -15.08 36.02 16.97
CA CYS A 56 -13.99 35.29 16.33
C CYS A 56 -12.66 36.04 16.33
N GLY A 57 -12.63 37.30 16.80
CA GLY A 57 -11.41 38.08 16.99
C GLY A 57 -10.74 38.56 15.69
N GLY A 58 -11.52 38.76 14.63
CA GLY A 58 -11.02 39.15 13.30
C GLY A 58 -10.44 37.98 12.48
N ARG A 59 -10.51 36.75 12.99
CA ARG A 59 -10.03 35.54 12.31
C ARG A 59 -10.90 35.16 11.12
N THR A 60 -10.41 34.24 10.30
CA THR A 60 -11.08 33.81 9.08
C THR A 60 -11.83 32.50 9.29
N ILE A 61 -13.13 32.47 8.99
CA ILE A 61 -13.94 31.26 8.93
C ILE A 61 -13.92 30.71 7.51
N ILE A 62 -13.59 29.43 7.39
CA ILE A 62 -13.63 28.66 6.15
C ILE A 62 -14.57 27.45 6.33
N PRO A 63 -15.10 26.84 5.25
CA PRO A 63 -15.68 25.52 5.37
C PRO A 63 -14.61 24.57 5.92
N GLY A 64 -15.01 23.62 6.76
CA GLY A 64 -14.06 22.64 7.24
C GLY A 64 -13.44 21.86 6.06
N LEU A 65 -12.16 21.54 6.19
CA LEU A 65 -11.42 20.87 5.13
C LEU A 65 -11.94 19.43 4.96
N VAL A 66 -11.91 18.95 3.72
CA VAL A 66 -12.36 17.62 3.33
C VAL A 66 -11.16 16.81 2.86
N ASN A 67 -10.73 15.86 3.67
CA ASN A 67 -9.66 14.92 3.29
C ASN A 67 -10.26 13.80 2.43
N ALA A 68 -10.08 13.87 1.12
CA ALA A 68 -10.78 13.02 0.18
C ALA A 68 -10.31 11.56 0.15
N HIS A 69 -9.21 11.22 0.83
CA HIS A 69 -8.70 9.85 0.91
C HIS A 69 -7.64 9.71 2.00
N THR A 70 -7.83 8.74 2.91
CA THR A 70 -6.85 8.36 3.93
C THR A 70 -7.03 6.91 4.38
N HIS A 71 -6.06 6.44 5.17
CA HIS A 71 -6.09 5.19 5.93
C HIS A 71 -5.85 5.53 7.41
N ALA A 72 -6.88 6.04 8.10
CA ALA A 72 -6.79 6.66 9.41
C ALA A 72 -6.15 5.78 10.49
N PRO A 73 -6.46 4.47 10.59
CA PRO A 73 -5.80 3.58 11.54
C PRO A 73 -4.27 3.50 11.37
N MET A 74 -3.74 3.76 10.17
CA MET A 74 -2.29 3.73 9.92
C MET A 74 -1.53 4.87 10.61
N THR A 75 -2.18 5.77 11.35
CA THR A 75 -1.48 6.68 12.29
C THR A 75 -0.59 5.92 13.28
N LEU A 76 -0.96 4.67 13.63
CA LEU A 76 -0.14 3.78 14.48
C LEU A 76 1.08 3.18 13.74
N LEU A 77 1.13 3.30 12.41
CA LEU A 77 2.22 2.82 11.54
C LEU A 77 3.07 3.98 11.00
N ARG A 78 2.88 5.19 11.53
CA ARG A 78 3.57 6.39 11.06
C ARG A 78 5.08 6.24 11.13
N GLY A 79 5.76 6.48 9.99
CA GLY A 79 7.22 6.44 9.91
C GLY A 79 7.84 5.06 10.14
N LEU A 80 7.05 3.98 10.02
CA LEU A 80 7.52 2.63 10.33
C LEU A 80 8.56 2.11 9.31
N ALA A 81 8.35 2.37 8.02
CA ALA A 81 9.20 1.88 6.95
C ALA A 81 9.23 2.87 5.78
N ASP A 82 10.13 3.84 5.82
CA ASP A 82 10.28 4.86 4.78
C ASP A 82 11.32 4.48 3.70
N ASP A 83 11.33 5.21 2.59
CA ASP A 83 12.30 5.11 1.49
C ASP A 83 12.37 3.72 0.81
N LEU A 84 11.21 3.07 0.72
CA LEU A 84 11.02 1.79 0.01
C LEU A 84 10.08 1.98 -1.18
N ARG A 85 10.22 1.11 -2.19
CA ARG A 85 9.23 1.03 -3.28
C ARG A 85 7.91 0.48 -2.78
N LEU A 86 6.80 0.90 -3.40
CA LEU A 86 5.45 0.50 -3.02
C LEU A 86 5.29 -1.02 -2.83
N ASP A 87 5.84 -1.83 -3.72
CA ASP A 87 5.74 -3.30 -3.63
C ASP A 87 6.50 -3.87 -2.41
N VAL A 88 7.70 -3.36 -2.14
CA VAL A 88 8.50 -3.75 -0.96
C VAL A 88 7.89 -3.22 0.34
N TRP A 89 7.42 -1.98 0.33
CA TRP A 89 6.75 -1.34 1.46
C TRP A 89 5.47 -2.10 1.85
N LEU A 90 4.57 -2.31 0.88
CA LEU A 90 3.27 -2.93 1.10
C LEU A 90 3.40 -4.41 1.48
N LEU A 91 4.02 -5.21 0.62
CA LEU A 91 4.09 -6.67 0.81
C LEU A 91 5.13 -7.05 1.86
N GLY A 92 6.19 -6.25 1.98
CA GLY A 92 7.29 -6.54 2.88
C GLY A 92 7.06 -6.03 4.29
N TYR A 93 6.47 -4.87 4.51
CA TYR A 93 6.38 -4.29 5.86
C TYR A 93 4.95 -4.09 6.31
N MET A 94 4.11 -3.42 5.51
CA MET A 94 2.74 -3.09 5.91
C MET A 94 1.89 -4.34 6.09
N MET A 95 1.65 -5.16 5.06
CA MET A 95 0.77 -6.33 5.16
C MET A 95 1.14 -7.32 6.29
N PRO A 96 2.43 -7.63 6.54
CA PRO A 96 2.79 -8.46 7.69
C PRO A 96 2.47 -7.83 9.05
N VAL A 97 2.70 -6.53 9.20
CA VAL A 97 2.36 -5.81 10.44
C VAL A 97 0.85 -5.70 10.59
N GLU A 98 0.13 -5.42 9.51
CA GLU A 98 -1.33 -5.37 9.52
C GLU A 98 -1.93 -6.71 9.92
N ARG A 99 -1.45 -7.82 9.34
CA ARG A 99 -1.92 -9.17 9.69
C ARG A 99 -1.75 -9.49 11.17
N GLU A 100 -0.66 -9.04 11.79
CA GLU A 100 -0.35 -9.35 13.19
C GLU A 100 -1.04 -8.40 14.18
N PHE A 101 -1.16 -7.11 13.85
CA PHE A 101 -1.55 -6.07 14.82
C PHE A 101 -2.91 -5.43 14.54
N VAL A 102 -3.39 -5.43 13.30
CA VAL A 102 -4.68 -4.82 12.98
C VAL A 102 -5.79 -5.66 13.58
N SER A 103 -6.57 -4.98 14.40
CA SER A 103 -7.62 -5.53 15.26
C SER A 103 -8.64 -4.42 15.50
N PRO A 104 -9.84 -4.73 16.00
CA PRO A 104 -10.82 -3.73 16.40
C PRO A 104 -10.25 -2.60 17.28
N ASP A 105 -9.40 -2.93 18.24
CA ASP A 105 -8.77 -1.96 19.15
C ASP A 105 -7.70 -1.12 18.46
N PHE A 106 -6.93 -1.72 17.54
CA PHE A 106 -5.97 -0.99 16.69
C PHE A 106 -6.70 0.04 15.83
N CYS A 107 -7.76 -0.38 15.12
CA CYS A 107 -8.54 0.53 14.28
C CYS A 107 -9.18 1.64 15.11
N ARG A 108 -9.80 1.32 16.24
CA ARG A 108 -10.37 2.33 17.15
C ARG A 108 -9.32 3.35 17.60
N LEU A 109 -8.19 2.90 18.14
CA LEU A 109 -7.16 3.79 18.66
C LEU A 109 -6.51 4.65 17.56
N GLY A 110 -6.13 4.03 16.44
CA GLY A 110 -5.52 4.71 15.31
C GLY A 110 -6.47 5.75 14.70
N THR A 111 -7.76 5.42 14.55
CA THR A 111 -8.76 6.40 14.08
C THR A 111 -8.93 7.55 15.07
N LEU A 112 -9.01 7.33 16.39
CA LEU A 112 -9.11 8.42 17.36
C LEU A 112 -7.88 9.34 17.31
N LEU A 113 -6.68 8.78 17.12
CA LEU A 113 -5.45 9.55 16.94
C LEU A 113 -5.49 10.37 15.64
N ALA A 114 -5.97 9.78 14.54
CA ALA A 114 -6.16 10.45 13.26
C ALA A 114 -7.16 11.60 13.39
N CYS A 115 -8.30 11.37 14.02
CA CYS A 115 -9.31 12.40 14.27
C CYS A 115 -8.73 13.56 15.10
N ALA A 116 -7.95 13.27 16.15
CA ALA A 116 -7.30 14.30 16.96
C ALA A 116 -6.36 15.19 16.12
N GLU A 117 -5.59 14.61 15.21
CA GLU A 117 -4.72 15.35 14.28
C GLU A 117 -5.51 16.14 13.25
N MET A 118 -6.48 15.50 12.59
CA MET A 118 -7.34 16.10 11.57
C MET A 118 -8.16 17.28 12.11
N ILE A 119 -8.73 17.16 13.32
CA ILE A 119 -9.44 18.27 13.96
C ILE A 119 -8.47 19.44 14.21
N ARG A 120 -7.22 19.17 14.62
CA ARG A 120 -6.22 20.22 14.84
C ARG A 120 -5.75 20.87 13.55
N SER A 121 -5.91 20.21 12.40
CA SER A 121 -5.58 20.74 11.06
C SER A 121 -6.79 21.30 10.31
N GLY A 122 -7.96 21.45 10.95
CA GLY A 122 -9.13 22.09 10.33
C GLY A 122 -10.00 21.17 9.46
N VAL A 123 -9.72 19.86 9.47
CA VAL A 123 -10.52 18.85 8.77
C VAL A 123 -11.81 18.56 9.55
N THR A 124 -12.92 18.49 8.83
CA THR A 124 -14.25 18.16 9.39
C THR A 124 -14.85 16.91 8.77
N CYS A 125 -14.38 16.54 7.58
CA CYS A 125 -14.85 15.39 6.82
C CYS A 125 -13.66 14.65 6.20
N PHE A 126 -13.67 13.33 6.21
CA PHE A 126 -12.68 12.53 5.49
C PHE A 126 -13.27 11.28 4.82
N ALA A 127 -12.57 10.71 3.85
CA ALA A 127 -12.89 9.37 3.32
C ALA A 127 -11.83 8.38 3.79
N ASP A 128 -12.23 7.42 4.61
CA ASP A 128 -11.40 6.30 5.03
C ASP A 128 -11.56 5.11 4.08
N MET A 129 -10.53 4.28 4.07
CA MET A 129 -10.55 2.99 3.40
C MET A 129 -9.67 2.03 4.17
N TYR A 130 -10.24 1.26 5.09
CA TYR A 130 -9.44 0.32 5.88
C TYR A 130 -10.20 -0.98 6.19
N TYR A 131 -9.67 -1.72 7.17
CA TYR A 131 -10.28 -2.91 7.77
C TYR A 131 -11.08 -2.54 9.01
N PHE A 132 -12.02 -3.40 9.41
CA PHE A 132 -12.87 -3.19 10.59
C PHE A 132 -13.58 -1.83 10.57
N GLU A 133 -14.19 -1.44 9.43
CA GLU A 133 -14.73 -0.07 9.24
C GLU A 133 -15.89 0.27 10.19
N GLU A 134 -16.57 -0.72 10.78
CA GLU A 134 -17.50 -0.44 11.89
C GLU A 134 -16.79 0.23 13.09
N HIS A 135 -15.56 -0.19 13.41
CA HIS A 135 -14.78 0.36 14.51
C HIS A 135 -14.22 1.73 14.17
N VAL A 136 -13.80 1.94 12.92
CA VAL A 136 -13.41 3.25 12.38
C VAL A 136 -14.60 4.21 12.43
N ALA A 137 -15.76 3.81 11.92
CA ALA A 137 -16.99 4.60 11.94
C ALA A 137 -17.39 5.00 13.37
N ARG A 138 -17.33 4.06 14.31
CA ARG A 138 -17.66 4.31 15.71
C ARG A 138 -16.69 5.28 16.38
N ALA A 139 -15.38 5.09 16.18
CA ALA A 139 -14.35 6.00 16.69
C ALA A 139 -14.51 7.40 16.09
N THR A 140 -14.81 7.49 14.81
CA THR A 140 -15.05 8.76 14.09
C THR A 140 -16.26 9.50 14.64
N ALA A 141 -17.38 8.78 14.83
CA ALA A 141 -18.60 9.33 15.42
C ALA A 141 -18.38 9.78 16.88
N GLU A 142 -17.59 9.04 17.66
CA GLU A 142 -17.18 9.41 19.02
C GLU A 142 -16.35 10.69 19.05
N ALA A 143 -15.40 10.84 18.12
CA ALA A 143 -14.64 12.07 17.93
C ALA A 143 -15.52 13.26 17.48
N GLY A 144 -16.69 12.97 16.89
CA GLY A 144 -17.67 13.95 16.40
C GLY A 144 -17.43 14.39 14.96
N MET A 145 -16.58 13.69 14.20
CA MET A 145 -16.25 14.02 12.81
C MET A 145 -17.20 13.36 11.81
N ARG A 146 -17.26 13.92 10.60
CA ARG A 146 -17.94 13.30 9.46
C ARG A 146 -16.96 12.40 8.70
N ALA A 147 -17.44 11.25 8.21
CA ALA A 147 -16.63 10.45 7.29
C ALA A 147 -17.46 9.65 6.28
N VAL A 148 -16.82 9.37 5.14
CA VAL A 148 -17.16 8.23 4.29
C VAL A 148 -16.23 7.09 4.69
N CYS A 149 -16.76 6.04 5.29
CA CYS A 149 -15.99 4.89 5.77
C CYS A 149 -16.18 3.74 4.77
N SER A 150 -15.11 3.21 4.19
CA SER A 150 -15.19 2.30 3.05
C SER A 150 -14.57 0.93 3.35
N GLN A 151 -15.41 -0.08 3.60
CA GLN A 151 -14.97 -1.42 3.99
C GLN A 151 -14.19 -2.10 2.86
N THR A 152 -12.93 -2.43 3.14
CA THR A 152 -12.00 -2.99 2.16
C THR A 152 -12.40 -4.41 1.76
N VAL A 153 -12.34 -4.70 0.45
CA VAL A 153 -12.53 -6.03 -0.15
C VAL A 153 -11.34 -6.38 -1.05
N LEU A 154 -10.77 -7.56 -0.84
CA LEU A 154 -9.53 -8.03 -1.47
C LEU A 154 -9.62 -9.51 -1.85
N LYS A 155 -8.79 -9.97 -2.81
CA LYS A 155 -8.69 -11.40 -3.16
C LYS A 155 -7.87 -12.23 -2.16
N PHE A 156 -7.22 -11.59 -1.20
CA PHE A 156 -6.38 -12.22 -0.19
C PHE A 156 -7.08 -12.14 1.16
N THR A 157 -6.73 -13.03 2.08
CA THR A 157 -7.14 -12.96 3.48
C THR A 157 -6.72 -11.63 4.11
N THR A 158 -7.65 -10.97 4.80
CA THR A 158 -7.47 -9.68 5.48
C THR A 158 -7.55 -9.86 7.00
N PRO A 159 -7.13 -8.86 7.81
CA PRO A 159 -7.25 -8.94 9.27
C PRO A 159 -8.68 -9.18 9.78
N ASP A 160 -9.70 -8.78 9.02
CA ASP A 160 -11.12 -8.83 9.39
C ASP A 160 -11.94 -9.86 8.61
N ALA A 161 -11.34 -10.59 7.66
CA ALA A 161 -12.04 -11.59 6.85
C ALA A 161 -11.10 -12.67 6.28
N ASP A 162 -11.55 -13.93 6.34
CA ASP A 162 -10.81 -15.08 5.83
C ASP A 162 -10.85 -15.20 4.30
N SER A 163 -11.94 -14.72 3.69
CA SER A 163 -12.24 -14.78 2.26
C SER A 163 -12.84 -13.48 1.73
N TYR A 164 -12.86 -13.30 0.40
CA TYR A 164 -13.49 -12.10 -0.18
C TYR A 164 -15.01 -12.12 0.00
N GLU A 165 -15.65 -13.29 0.03
CA GLU A 165 -17.08 -13.43 0.32
C GLU A 165 -17.41 -12.92 1.73
N ASP A 166 -16.56 -13.24 2.71
CA ASP A 166 -16.70 -12.74 4.08
C ASP A 166 -16.49 -11.22 4.13
N SER A 167 -15.47 -10.68 3.45
CA SER A 167 -15.26 -9.22 3.36
C SER A 167 -16.46 -8.51 2.72
N LEU A 168 -17.03 -9.08 1.65
CA LEU A 168 -18.18 -8.50 0.95
C LEU A 168 -19.45 -8.56 1.80
N ALA A 169 -19.65 -9.65 2.55
CA ALA A 169 -20.74 -9.77 3.51
C ALA A 169 -20.60 -8.74 4.65
N ALA A 170 -19.40 -8.59 5.21
CA ALA A 170 -19.11 -7.56 6.21
C ALA A 170 -19.34 -6.14 5.68
N ALA A 171 -18.94 -5.86 4.44
CA ALA A 171 -19.22 -4.57 3.78
C ALA A 171 -20.73 -4.32 3.63
N ARG A 172 -21.51 -5.35 3.25
CA ARG A 172 -22.98 -5.25 3.16
C ARG A 172 -23.60 -4.98 4.53
N ASP A 173 -23.22 -5.73 5.55
CA ASP A 173 -23.75 -5.57 6.91
C ASP A 173 -23.41 -4.19 7.48
N PHE A 174 -22.17 -3.73 7.26
CA PHE A 174 -21.74 -2.38 7.63
C PHE A 174 -22.58 -1.30 6.93
N ILE A 175 -22.77 -1.40 5.61
CA ILE A 175 -23.59 -0.44 4.85
C ILE A 175 -25.02 -0.41 5.38
N LEU A 176 -25.64 -1.57 5.58
CA LEU A 176 -27.03 -1.65 6.06
C LEU A 176 -27.17 -1.15 7.50
N GLY A 177 -26.19 -1.42 8.36
CA GLY A 177 -26.20 -1.01 9.77
C GLY A 177 -25.97 0.49 9.98
N TRP A 178 -25.21 1.15 9.10
CA TRP A 178 -24.78 2.54 9.28
C TRP A 178 -25.42 3.55 8.32
N LYS A 179 -26.23 3.12 7.34
CA LYS A 179 -26.77 3.98 6.26
C LYS A 179 -27.46 5.27 6.73
N ASP A 180 -28.10 5.26 7.90
CA ASP A 180 -28.89 6.38 8.43
C ASP A 180 -28.13 7.20 9.50
N HIS A 181 -26.84 6.91 9.72
CA HIS A 181 -26.04 7.62 10.71
C HIS A 181 -25.78 9.08 10.28
N PRO A 182 -25.94 10.09 11.16
CA PRO A 182 -25.87 11.51 10.76
C PRO A 182 -24.47 11.98 10.34
N LEU A 183 -23.42 11.32 10.81
CA LEU A 183 -22.02 11.67 10.55
C LEU A 183 -21.29 10.69 9.62
N ILE A 184 -21.76 9.45 9.53
CA ILE A 184 -21.02 8.38 8.85
C ILE A 184 -21.81 7.96 7.63
N ARG A 185 -21.14 7.99 6.48
CA ARG A 185 -21.67 7.41 5.24
C ARG A 185 -20.91 6.10 4.98
N PRO A 186 -21.53 4.94 5.19
CA PRO A 186 -20.85 3.69 4.93
C PRO A 186 -20.70 3.45 3.42
N SER A 187 -19.65 2.75 3.06
CA SER A 187 -19.19 2.55 1.68
C SER A 187 -18.46 1.20 1.57
N VAL A 188 -18.24 0.74 0.34
CA VAL A 188 -17.44 -0.45 0.02
C VAL A 188 -16.19 -0.04 -0.76
N ALA A 189 -15.08 -0.71 -0.51
CA ALA A 189 -13.81 -0.42 -1.16
C ALA A 189 -13.12 -1.67 -1.72
N PRO A 190 -13.36 -2.06 -2.98
CA PRO A 190 -12.42 -2.96 -3.64
C PRO A 190 -11.05 -2.27 -3.72
N HIS A 191 -10.01 -2.90 -3.18
CA HIS A 191 -8.74 -2.21 -2.93
C HIS A 191 -8.12 -1.54 -4.17
N ALA A 192 -7.82 -2.34 -5.19
CA ALA A 192 -7.21 -1.89 -6.44
C ALA A 192 -7.42 -2.93 -7.54
N PRO A 193 -7.33 -2.58 -8.83
CA PRO A 193 -7.44 -3.51 -9.95
C PRO A 193 -6.49 -4.72 -9.86
N TYR A 194 -5.28 -4.55 -9.32
CA TYR A 194 -4.27 -5.60 -9.20
C TYR A 194 -4.46 -6.55 -8.01
N THR A 195 -5.27 -6.17 -7.02
CA THR A 195 -5.58 -6.98 -5.83
C THR A 195 -7.00 -7.53 -5.83
N CYS A 196 -7.83 -7.18 -6.82
CA CYS A 196 -9.20 -7.65 -6.96
C CYS A 196 -9.40 -8.37 -8.29
N THR A 197 -10.16 -9.47 -8.31
CA THR A 197 -10.55 -10.14 -9.55
C THR A 197 -11.72 -9.39 -10.22
N PRO A 198 -12.02 -9.63 -11.52
CA PRO A 198 -13.19 -9.06 -12.17
C PRO A 198 -14.51 -9.35 -11.42
N GLU A 199 -14.62 -10.52 -10.79
CA GLU A 199 -15.77 -10.93 -10.00
C GLU A 199 -15.92 -10.07 -8.74
N ILE A 200 -14.81 -9.84 -8.02
CA ILE A 200 -14.80 -8.98 -6.83
C ILE A 200 -15.21 -7.55 -7.20
N LEU A 201 -14.65 -7.00 -8.29
CA LEU A 201 -14.97 -5.64 -8.74
C LEU A 201 -16.46 -5.49 -9.09
N LYS A 202 -17.03 -6.45 -9.81
CA LYS A 202 -18.45 -6.47 -10.15
C LYS A 202 -19.33 -6.57 -8.91
N ALA A 203 -19.00 -7.48 -7.99
CA ALA A 203 -19.79 -7.69 -6.78
C ALA A 203 -19.79 -6.44 -5.86
N CYS A 204 -18.65 -5.75 -5.74
CA CYS A 204 -18.59 -4.47 -5.02
C CYS A 204 -19.39 -3.37 -5.72
N ALA A 205 -19.31 -3.30 -7.06
CA ALA A 205 -20.09 -2.32 -7.83
C ALA A 205 -21.60 -2.57 -7.72
N GLU A 206 -22.02 -3.84 -7.78
CA GLU A 206 -23.42 -4.25 -7.59
C GLU A 206 -23.91 -3.89 -6.19
N LEU A 207 -23.14 -4.18 -5.13
CA LEU A 207 -23.48 -3.80 -3.77
C LEU A 207 -23.62 -2.28 -3.61
N ALA A 208 -22.68 -1.51 -4.16
CA ALA A 208 -22.71 -0.04 -4.12
C ALA A 208 -23.91 0.52 -4.90
N ALA A 209 -24.23 -0.04 -6.07
CA ALA A 209 -25.38 0.36 -6.87
C ALA A 209 -26.72 0.02 -6.19
N GLU A 210 -26.84 -1.18 -5.60
CA GLU A 210 -28.02 -1.63 -4.87
C GLU A 210 -28.33 -0.73 -3.66
N THR A 211 -27.30 -0.34 -2.92
CA THR A 211 -27.44 0.41 -1.67
C THR A 211 -27.35 1.93 -1.85
N GLY A 212 -26.91 2.40 -3.02
CA GLY A 212 -26.59 3.80 -3.28
C GLY A 212 -25.30 4.28 -2.59
N ALA A 213 -24.52 3.36 -2.02
CA ALA A 213 -23.25 3.66 -1.36
C ALA A 213 -22.19 4.16 -2.35
N VAL A 214 -21.18 4.85 -1.83
CA VAL A 214 -19.97 5.18 -2.60
C VAL A 214 -19.13 3.90 -2.77
N LEU A 215 -18.45 3.77 -3.90
CA LEU A 215 -17.40 2.78 -4.11
C LEU A 215 -16.05 3.50 -4.15
N HIS A 216 -15.15 3.17 -3.23
CA HIS A 216 -13.84 3.81 -3.11
C HIS A 216 -12.73 2.86 -3.55
N ILE A 217 -11.83 3.28 -4.45
CA ILE A 217 -10.82 2.38 -5.05
C ILE A 217 -9.59 3.14 -5.52
N HIS A 218 -8.40 2.55 -5.35
CA HIS A 218 -7.16 3.05 -5.95
C HIS A 218 -7.10 2.71 -7.45
N ILE A 219 -6.83 3.69 -8.32
CA ILE A 219 -6.80 3.49 -9.78
C ILE A 219 -5.57 4.17 -10.38
N SER A 220 -4.81 3.43 -11.20
CA SER A 220 -3.69 3.96 -12.00
C SER A 220 -2.68 4.74 -11.15
N GLU A 221 -2.30 4.18 -10.01
CA GLU A 221 -1.41 4.85 -9.06
C GLU A 221 0.04 4.85 -9.58
N THR A 222 0.50 3.72 -10.14
CA THR A 222 1.89 3.58 -10.60
C THR A 222 2.00 3.32 -12.09
N ALA A 223 3.11 3.74 -12.71
CA ALA A 223 3.38 3.43 -14.11
C ALA A 223 3.42 1.91 -14.36
N THR A 224 3.99 1.17 -13.40
CA THR A 224 4.08 -0.29 -13.45
C THR A 224 2.70 -0.95 -13.47
N GLU A 225 1.74 -0.48 -12.69
CA GLU A 225 0.34 -0.95 -12.74
C GLU A 225 -0.22 -0.81 -14.17
N VAL A 226 -0.15 0.40 -14.75
CA VAL A 226 -0.70 0.69 -16.07
C VAL A 226 0.01 -0.09 -17.18
N GLU A 227 1.34 -0.21 -17.12
CA GLU A 227 2.11 -1.01 -18.07
C GLU A 227 1.75 -2.50 -18.00
N ASN A 228 1.58 -3.04 -16.79
CA ASN A 228 1.14 -4.42 -16.60
C ASN A 228 -0.26 -4.63 -17.16
N TRP A 229 -1.18 -3.69 -16.97
CA TRP A 229 -2.52 -3.74 -17.55
C TRP A 229 -2.51 -3.75 -19.07
N ARG A 230 -1.69 -2.88 -19.69
CA ARG A 230 -1.51 -2.85 -21.14
C ARG A 230 -0.94 -4.16 -21.67
N LYS A 231 0.03 -4.77 -20.98
CA LYS A 231 0.62 -6.07 -21.37
C LYS A 231 -0.37 -7.23 -21.22
N GLN A 232 -1.12 -7.28 -20.12
CA GLN A 232 -1.99 -8.41 -19.80
C GLN A 232 -3.34 -8.35 -20.53
N TYR A 233 -3.93 -7.17 -20.63
CA TYR A 233 -5.31 -6.99 -21.13
C TYR A 233 -5.38 -6.18 -22.44
N GLY A 234 -4.26 -5.64 -22.93
CA GLY A 234 -4.24 -4.85 -24.17
C GLY A 234 -4.91 -3.48 -24.06
N MET A 235 -5.17 -2.99 -22.85
CA MET A 235 -5.82 -1.68 -22.64
C MET A 235 -5.40 -1.02 -21.31
N PRO A 236 -5.62 0.29 -21.14
CA PRO A 236 -5.39 0.99 -19.88
C PRO A 236 -6.34 0.52 -18.74
N VAL A 237 -6.10 1.00 -17.52
CA VAL A 237 -6.82 0.56 -16.32
C VAL A 237 -8.26 1.08 -16.28
N VAL A 238 -8.49 2.38 -16.55
CA VAL A 238 -9.84 2.97 -16.47
C VAL A 238 -10.84 2.31 -17.45
N PRO A 239 -10.50 2.08 -18.74
CA PRO A 239 -11.37 1.37 -19.67
C PRO A 239 -11.59 -0.09 -19.27
N TRP A 240 -10.61 -0.71 -18.60
CA TRP A 240 -10.72 -2.09 -18.13
C TRP A 240 -11.68 -2.21 -16.96
N VAL A 241 -11.59 -1.35 -15.93
CA VAL A 241 -12.53 -1.36 -14.80
C VAL A 241 -13.95 -1.00 -15.24
N LYS A 242 -14.09 -0.13 -16.25
CA LYS A 242 -15.38 0.14 -16.89
C LYS A 242 -16.04 -1.13 -17.44
N ARG A 243 -15.28 -2.02 -18.08
CA ARG A 243 -15.81 -3.30 -18.58
C ARG A 243 -16.25 -4.25 -17.47
N GLN A 244 -15.85 -3.99 -16.23
CA GLN A 244 -16.27 -4.74 -15.05
C GLN A 244 -17.41 -4.04 -14.31
N ASN A 245 -18.14 -3.13 -14.98
CA ASN A 245 -19.30 -2.41 -14.44
C ASN A 245 -19.00 -1.55 -13.21
N LEU A 246 -17.72 -1.21 -12.97
CA LEU A 246 -17.33 -0.40 -11.80
C LEU A 246 -18.06 0.95 -11.77
N PHE A 247 -18.28 1.54 -12.94
CA PHE A 247 -18.94 2.85 -13.10
C PHE A 247 -20.48 2.79 -13.12
N GLU A 248 -21.08 1.62 -12.90
CA GLU A 248 -22.51 1.54 -12.55
C GLU A 248 -22.74 1.99 -11.09
N ALA A 249 -21.66 2.02 -10.28
CA ALA A 249 -21.65 2.55 -8.93
C ALA A 249 -21.16 4.01 -8.88
N ASN A 250 -21.37 4.62 -7.71
CA ASN A 250 -20.90 5.96 -7.39
C ASN A 250 -19.41 5.93 -7.00
N VAL A 251 -18.50 6.06 -7.97
CA VAL A 251 -17.05 5.85 -7.74
C VAL A 251 -16.32 7.08 -7.20
N LEU A 252 -15.47 6.86 -6.19
CA LEU A 252 -14.37 7.73 -5.77
C LEU A 252 -13.05 7.02 -6.10
N ALA A 253 -12.29 7.59 -7.05
CA ALA A 253 -11.04 7.03 -7.54
C ALA A 253 -9.83 7.72 -6.89
N ALA A 254 -9.07 7.00 -6.08
CA ALA A 254 -7.86 7.52 -5.44
C ALA A 254 -6.66 7.51 -6.41
N HIS A 255 -5.77 8.49 -6.22
CA HIS A 255 -4.54 8.75 -6.98
C HIS A 255 -4.74 9.21 -8.43
N CYS A 256 -5.15 8.31 -9.33
CA CYS A 256 -5.26 8.58 -10.77
C CYS A 256 -4.01 9.26 -11.37
N VAL A 257 -2.83 8.77 -11.00
CA VAL A 257 -1.55 9.38 -11.40
C VAL A 257 -1.28 9.17 -12.88
N HIS A 258 -1.46 7.94 -13.35
CA HIS A 258 -1.16 7.52 -14.71
C HIS A 258 -2.43 7.32 -15.53
N VAL A 259 -3.14 8.41 -15.79
CA VAL A 259 -4.34 8.42 -16.65
C VAL A 259 -4.13 9.31 -17.86
N ASP A 260 -4.59 8.86 -19.03
CA ASP A 260 -4.61 9.67 -20.25
C ASP A 260 -5.91 10.50 -20.39
N GLU A 261 -5.97 11.38 -21.40
CA GLU A 261 -7.14 12.24 -21.62
C GLU A 261 -8.42 11.45 -21.94
N GLY A 262 -8.30 10.28 -22.55
CA GLY A 262 -9.42 9.39 -22.82
C GLY A 262 -9.95 8.75 -21.54
N GLU A 263 -9.06 8.40 -20.61
CA GLU A 263 -9.41 7.90 -19.27
C GLU A 263 -10.05 8.99 -18.40
N ILE A 264 -9.49 10.21 -18.40
CA ILE A 264 -10.05 11.38 -17.70
C ILE A 264 -11.49 11.65 -18.15
N ARG A 265 -11.74 11.65 -19.47
CA ARG A 265 -13.12 11.84 -19.99
C ARG A 265 -14.06 10.70 -19.61
N GLN A 266 -13.56 9.47 -19.47
CA GLN A 266 -14.38 8.34 -19.01
C GLN A 266 -14.77 8.47 -17.55
N LEU A 267 -13.84 8.88 -16.68
CA LEU A 267 -14.14 9.21 -15.28
C LEU A 267 -15.19 10.32 -15.20
N TYR A 268 -15.05 11.37 -16.02
CA TYR A 268 -16.01 12.48 -16.06
C TYR A 268 -17.40 12.03 -16.49
N ASN A 269 -17.50 11.29 -17.61
CA ASN A 269 -18.77 10.79 -18.12
C ASN A 269 -19.45 9.80 -17.17
N ALA A 270 -18.68 9.10 -16.33
CA ALA A 270 -19.20 8.24 -15.27
C ALA A 270 -19.66 9.01 -14.02
N GLY A 271 -19.38 10.32 -13.92
CA GLY A 271 -19.63 11.09 -12.70
C GLY A 271 -18.79 10.63 -11.51
N ALA A 272 -17.58 10.11 -11.77
CA ALA A 272 -16.64 9.70 -10.72
C ALA A 272 -16.02 10.92 -10.02
N GLY A 273 -15.79 10.79 -8.71
CA GLY A 273 -14.90 11.68 -7.96
C GLY A 273 -13.46 11.19 -8.04
N VAL A 274 -12.50 12.11 -7.89
CA VAL A 274 -11.07 11.77 -7.79
C VAL A 274 -10.51 12.29 -6.48
N ALA A 275 -9.71 11.49 -5.77
CA ALA A 275 -8.92 11.92 -4.63
C ALA A 275 -7.43 12.03 -5.02
N HIS A 276 -6.92 13.25 -5.09
CA HIS A 276 -5.53 13.53 -5.42
C HIS A 276 -4.66 13.52 -4.14
N ASN A 277 -3.68 12.62 -4.09
CA ASN A 277 -2.83 12.39 -2.92
C ASN A 277 -1.36 12.80 -3.19
N PRO A 278 -1.01 14.09 -3.32
CA PRO A 278 0.28 14.50 -3.88
C PRO A 278 1.49 14.08 -3.05
N THR A 279 1.47 14.19 -1.72
CA THR A 279 2.64 13.80 -0.92
C THR A 279 2.89 12.30 -1.01
N SER A 280 1.85 11.47 -0.86
CA SER A 280 1.98 10.02 -1.03
C SER A 280 2.50 9.64 -2.42
N ASN A 281 1.93 10.22 -3.47
CA ASN A 281 2.36 9.97 -4.85
C ASN A 281 3.84 10.31 -5.07
N LEU A 282 4.34 11.37 -4.44
CA LEU A 282 5.75 11.77 -4.52
C LEU A 282 6.65 10.89 -3.65
N LYS A 283 6.24 10.61 -2.41
CA LYS A 283 7.01 9.84 -1.42
C LYS A 283 7.21 8.39 -1.86
N LEU A 284 6.21 7.77 -2.49
CA LEU A 284 6.30 6.41 -3.03
C LEU A 284 6.93 6.35 -4.43
N GLY A 285 7.23 7.50 -5.03
CA GLY A 285 7.73 7.57 -6.41
C GLY A 285 6.70 7.13 -7.46
N SER A 286 5.41 7.22 -7.13
CA SER A 286 4.29 6.87 -8.00
C SER A 286 4.19 7.84 -9.18
N GLY A 287 4.37 9.14 -8.97
CA GLY A 287 4.41 10.17 -10.02
C GLY A 287 3.59 11.42 -9.69
N VAL A 288 3.15 12.15 -10.72
CA VAL A 288 2.32 13.35 -10.57
C VAL A 288 1.04 13.21 -11.38
N ALA A 289 -0.11 13.23 -10.72
CA ALA A 289 -1.41 13.13 -11.38
C ALA A 289 -1.70 14.38 -12.25
N PRO A 290 -2.32 14.23 -13.43
CA PRO A 290 -2.63 15.33 -14.35
C PRO A 290 -3.88 16.13 -13.90
N VAL A 291 -3.87 16.62 -12.65
CA VAL A 291 -5.01 17.28 -12.00
C VAL A 291 -5.50 18.53 -12.74
N VAL A 292 -4.61 19.27 -13.42
CA VAL A 292 -5.00 20.42 -14.25
C VAL A 292 -6.00 19.98 -15.33
N LYS A 293 -5.67 18.91 -16.08
CA LYS A 293 -6.53 18.36 -17.14
C LYS A 293 -7.83 17.80 -16.59
N MET A 294 -7.78 17.17 -15.41
CA MET A 294 -8.99 16.65 -14.75
C MET A 294 -9.97 17.80 -14.43
N LEU A 295 -9.46 18.89 -13.85
CA LEU A 295 -10.26 20.07 -13.52
C LEU A 295 -10.79 20.77 -14.78
N GLU A 296 -10.00 20.88 -15.84
CA GLU A 296 -10.43 21.46 -17.13
C GLU A 296 -11.60 20.69 -17.77
N VAL A 297 -11.63 19.36 -17.63
CA VAL A 297 -12.74 18.51 -18.10
C VAL A 297 -13.98 18.65 -17.19
N GLY A 298 -13.82 19.16 -15.96
CA GLY A 298 -14.90 19.34 -15.00
C GLY A 298 -15.06 18.19 -14.02
N LEU A 299 -14.04 17.34 -13.82
CA LEU A 299 -14.05 16.34 -12.76
C LEU A 299 -14.10 16.99 -11.38
N ASN A 300 -14.83 16.35 -10.46
CA ASN A 300 -14.75 16.67 -9.05
C ASN A 300 -13.47 16.05 -8.48
N VAL A 301 -12.40 16.87 -8.38
CA VAL A 301 -11.11 16.45 -7.81
C VAL A 301 -10.98 17.02 -6.41
N GLY A 302 -10.98 16.12 -5.42
CA GLY A 302 -10.61 16.40 -4.03
C GLY A 302 -9.12 16.20 -3.77
N ILE A 303 -8.66 16.62 -2.59
CA ILE A 303 -7.30 16.38 -2.11
C ILE A 303 -7.37 15.39 -0.95
N GLY A 304 -6.53 14.36 -0.97
CA GLY A 304 -6.39 13.40 0.11
C GLY A 304 -4.97 13.36 0.65
N THR A 305 -4.80 12.86 1.87
CA THR A 305 -3.47 12.71 2.50
C THR A 305 -2.88 11.33 2.25
N ASP A 306 -3.72 10.34 1.90
CA ASP A 306 -3.40 8.91 2.06
C ASP A 306 -3.14 8.57 3.55
N GLY A 307 -2.61 7.39 3.84
CA GLY A 307 -2.23 6.93 5.17
C GLY A 307 -0.94 7.58 5.69
N PRO A 308 -0.80 7.83 7.00
CA PRO A 308 0.42 8.38 7.61
C PRO A 308 1.69 7.53 7.50
N ALA A 309 1.61 6.33 6.90
CA ALA A 309 2.79 5.51 6.60
C ALA A 309 3.40 5.84 5.21
N SER A 310 2.68 6.57 4.36
CA SER A 310 3.13 7.02 3.02
C SER A 310 3.08 8.54 2.84
N ASN A 311 2.76 9.32 3.88
CA ASN A 311 2.72 10.79 3.83
C ASN A 311 3.93 11.51 4.50
N ASN A 312 4.02 11.70 5.82
CA ASN A 312 3.54 10.88 6.94
C ASN A 312 2.68 11.66 7.96
N ASP A 313 1.96 12.70 7.56
CA ASP A 313 0.96 13.38 8.40
C ASP A 313 -0.43 13.46 7.78
N LEU A 314 -1.37 14.08 8.50
CA LEU A 314 -2.74 14.35 8.04
C LEU A 314 -3.01 15.86 7.93
N ASP A 315 -1.99 16.65 7.54
CA ASP A 315 -2.09 18.11 7.37
C ASP A 315 -2.59 18.51 5.98
N MET A 316 -3.89 18.83 5.90
CA MET A 316 -4.52 19.28 4.66
C MET A 316 -4.04 20.67 4.18
N PHE A 317 -3.43 21.51 5.01
CA PHE A 317 -2.80 22.76 4.53
C PHE A 317 -1.56 22.46 3.71
N GLU A 318 -0.75 21.48 4.13
CA GLU A 318 0.43 21.05 3.38
C GLU A 318 0.03 20.38 2.06
N GLU A 319 -0.93 19.45 2.08
CA GLU A 319 -1.43 18.81 0.85
C GLU A 319 -2.04 19.82 -0.15
N THR A 320 -2.79 20.81 0.37
CA THR A 320 -3.40 21.87 -0.46
C THR A 320 -2.35 22.78 -1.08
N ARG A 321 -1.35 23.17 -0.30
CA ARG A 321 -0.22 23.97 -0.78
C ARG A 321 0.57 23.20 -1.83
N LEU A 322 0.90 21.94 -1.55
CA LEU A 322 1.66 21.07 -2.43
C LEU A 322 0.95 20.88 -3.77
N THR A 323 -0.36 20.58 -3.74
CA THR A 323 -1.20 20.49 -4.94
C THR A 323 -1.05 21.73 -5.83
N ALA A 324 -1.14 22.92 -5.23
CA ALA A 324 -1.07 24.18 -5.97
C ALA A 324 0.32 24.45 -6.58
N ILE A 325 1.40 24.19 -5.85
CA ILE A 325 2.77 24.50 -6.33
C ILE A 325 3.32 23.41 -7.25
N LEU A 326 2.97 22.14 -7.00
CA LEU A 326 3.40 20.99 -7.80
C LEU A 326 2.84 21.09 -9.21
N ALA A 327 1.56 21.44 -9.35
CA ALA A 327 0.93 21.61 -10.66
C ALA A 327 1.63 22.70 -11.51
N LYS A 328 2.09 23.80 -10.90
CA LYS A 328 2.85 24.86 -11.58
C LYS A 328 4.25 24.39 -11.99
N GLY A 329 4.94 23.70 -11.08
CA GLY A 329 6.30 23.19 -11.32
C GLY A 329 6.35 22.17 -12.46
N VAL A 330 5.36 21.29 -12.53
CA VAL A 330 5.28 20.23 -13.55
C VAL A 330 4.83 20.76 -14.91
N SER A 331 3.88 21.70 -14.94
CA SER A 331 3.36 22.25 -16.19
C SER A 331 4.26 23.33 -16.80
N GLY A 332 5.10 23.99 -15.99
CA GLY A 332 5.79 25.22 -16.38
C GLY A 332 4.87 26.45 -16.49
N ASP A 333 3.58 26.31 -16.15
CA ASP A 333 2.59 27.37 -16.16
C ASP A 333 2.32 27.85 -14.73
N PRO A 334 2.72 29.10 -14.37
CA PRO A 334 2.51 29.64 -13.04
C PRO A 334 1.03 29.90 -12.71
N THR A 335 0.13 29.82 -13.69
CA THR A 335 -1.32 29.99 -13.52
C THR A 335 -2.05 28.68 -13.22
N ALA A 336 -1.38 27.53 -13.37
CA ALA A 336 -1.94 26.22 -13.07
C ALA A 336 -2.36 26.12 -11.59
N ILE A 337 -3.61 25.72 -11.35
CA ILE A 337 -4.23 25.58 -10.01
C ILE A 337 -3.96 26.81 -9.12
N PRO A 338 -4.65 27.94 -9.34
CA PRO A 338 -4.53 29.08 -8.43
C PRO A 338 -5.06 28.71 -7.03
N ALA A 339 -4.68 29.48 -6.01
CA ALA A 339 -5.02 29.20 -4.61
C ALA A 339 -6.53 28.97 -4.38
N ARG A 340 -7.40 29.74 -5.05
CA ARG A 340 -8.85 29.56 -4.98
C ARG A 340 -9.28 28.15 -5.44
N SER A 341 -8.69 27.66 -6.54
CA SER A 341 -8.97 26.32 -7.06
C SER A 341 -8.43 25.25 -6.12
N ALA A 342 -7.22 25.41 -5.57
CA ALA A 342 -6.68 24.47 -4.59
C ALA A 342 -7.57 24.39 -3.33
N LEU A 343 -7.99 25.52 -2.77
CA LEU A 343 -8.93 25.52 -1.64
C LEU A 343 -10.29 24.90 -2.01
N SER A 344 -10.75 25.07 -3.25
CA SER A 344 -11.97 24.40 -3.73
C SER A 344 -11.81 22.88 -3.72
N MET A 345 -10.65 22.37 -4.15
CA MET A 345 -10.32 20.93 -4.07
C MET A 345 -10.33 20.42 -2.63
N ALA A 346 -9.78 21.19 -1.68
CA ALA A 346 -9.75 20.86 -0.26
C ALA A 346 -11.10 21.06 0.48
N THR A 347 -12.13 21.60 -0.18
CA THR A 347 -13.44 21.89 0.42
C THR A 347 -14.58 21.38 -0.48
N ILE A 348 -15.20 22.24 -1.28
CA ILE A 348 -16.43 21.94 -2.03
C ILE A 348 -16.25 20.88 -3.12
N LEU A 349 -15.12 20.85 -3.83
CA LEU A 349 -14.86 19.82 -4.85
C LEU A 349 -14.53 18.48 -4.18
N GLY A 350 -13.80 18.46 -3.06
CA GLY A 350 -13.62 17.27 -2.25
C GLY A 350 -14.95 16.72 -1.73
N ALA A 351 -15.81 17.58 -1.17
CA ALA A 351 -17.15 17.19 -0.74
C ALA A 351 -18.00 16.64 -1.90
N ARG A 352 -17.90 17.21 -3.10
CA ARG A 352 -18.58 16.69 -4.31
C ARG A 352 -17.99 15.35 -4.78
N ALA A 353 -16.67 15.17 -4.73
CA ALA A 353 -16.02 13.90 -5.04
C ALA A 353 -16.51 12.78 -4.10
N LEU A 354 -16.68 13.09 -2.81
CA LEU A 354 -17.21 12.19 -1.78
C LEU A 354 -18.75 12.08 -1.80
N ARG A 355 -19.43 12.85 -2.67
CA ARG A 355 -20.90 12.93 -2.79
C ARG A 355 -21.61 13.39 -1.51
N VAL A 356 -20.96 14.27 -0.76
CA VAL A 356 -21.48 14.97 0.43
C VAL A 356 -21.51 16.49 0.23
N GLY A 357 -21.35 16.97 -1.00
CA GLY A 357 -21.31 18.39 -1.36
C GLY A 357 -22.62 19.14 -1.18
N ASP A 358 -23.74 18.45 -1.03
CA ASP A 358 -25.04 19.00 -0.61
C ASP A 358 -25.14 19.18 0.92
N ILE A 359 -24.30 18.46 1.68
CA ILE A 359 -24.26 18.49 3.15
C ILE A 359 -23.23 19.51 3.65
N THR A 360 -22.02 19.51 3.07
CA THR A 360 -20.85 20.24 3.57
C THR A 360 -19.96 20.76 2.42
N GLY A 361 -18.78 21.30 2.75
CA GLY A 361 -17.77 21.78 1.79
C GLY A 361 -17.91 23.24 1.38
N SER A 362 -18.99 23.92 1.78
CA SER A 362 -19.17 25.37 1.63
C SER A 362 -20.07 25.92 2.73
N LEU A 363 -19.94 27.21 3.03
CA LEU A 363 -20.76 27.92 4.00
C LEU A 363 -21.96 28.52 3.27
N GLU A 364 -23.04 27.77 3.20
CA GLU A 364 -24.29 28.15 2.53
C GLU A 364 -25.48 27.87 3.45
N VAL A 365 -26.51 28.72 3.38
CA VAL A 365 -27.74 28.51 4.15
C VAL A 365 -28.32 27.12 3.87
N GLY A 366 -28.66 26.41 4.93
CA GLY A 366 -29.21 25.06 4.88
C GLY A 366 -28.15 23.96 4.98
N LYS A 367 -26.87 24.21 4.65
CA LYS A 367 -25.79 23.22 4.84
C LYS A 367 -25.45 23.03 6.32
N ARG A 368 -24.72 21.96 6.61
CA ARG A 368 -24.23 21.67 7.95
C ARG A 368 -23.20 22.70 8.39
N ALA A 369 -23.24 23.05 9.67
CA ALA A 369 -22.24 23.91 10.28
C ALA A 369 -20.94 23.13 10.54
N ASP A 370 -20.26 22.80 9.43
CA ASP A 370 -18.96 22.15 9.39
C ASP A 370 -17.92 23.20 8.95
N LEU A 371 -17.21 23.80 9.91
CA LEU A 371 -16.35 24.96 9.68
C LEU A 371 -15.06 24.91 10.51
N ALA A 372 -14.06 25.66 10.05
CA ALA A 372 -12.82 25.90 10.77
C ALA A 372 -12.55 27.40 10.88
N ILE A 373 -11.97 27.84 12.00
CA ILE A 373 -11.52 29.21 12.23
C ILE A 373 -10.00 29.23 12.16
N VAL A 374 -9.44 30.03 11.24
CA VAL A 374 -8.01 30.13 10.94
C VAL A 374 -7.51 31.53 11.28
N ASP A 375 -6.44 31.58 12.04
CA ASP A 375 -5.74 32.82 12.37
C ASP A 375 -4.74 33.20 11.28
N LEU A 376 -5.04 34.26 10.52
CA LEU A 376 -4.18 34.75 9.44
C LEU A 376 -3.35 35.98 9.84
N ASP A 377 -3.26 36.29 11.14
CA ASP A 377 -2.43 37.36 11.71
C ASP A 377 -1.06 36.95 12.29
N PRO A 378 -0.67 35.65 12.43
CA PRO A 378 0.69 35.31 12.80
C PRO A 378 1.75 35.94 11.88
N ILE A 379 2.97 36.06 12.40
CA ILE A 379 4.07 36.76 11.71
C ILE A 379 4.37 36.20 10.31
N HIS A 380 4.19 34.89 10.09
CA HIS A 380 4.43 34.25 8.79
C HIS A 380 3.34 34.50 7.74
N SER A 381 2.19 35.04 8.13
CA SER A 381 1.08 35.39 7.23
C SER A 381 0.94 36.91 7.02
N SER A 382 1.83 37.72 7.61
CA SER A 382 1.86 39.18 7.49
C SER A 382 2.81 39.68 6.40
N PRO A 383 2.50 40.79 5.69
CA PRO A 383 1.29 41.63 5.81
C PRO A 383 0.08 41.07 5.02
N LYS A 384 -1.12 41.59 5.32
CA LYS A 384 -2.34 41.31 4.53
C LYS A 384 -2.48 42.31 3.37
N PHE A 385 -2.86 41.81 2.20
CA PHE A 385 -3.15 42.64 1.04
C PHE A 385 -4.65 42.61 0.72
N GLU A 386 -5.20 43.75 0.29
CA GLU A 386 -6.65 43.87 0.03
C GLU A 386 -7.01 44.25 -1.40
N ARG A 387 -6.01 44.59 -2.23
CA ARG A 387 -6.23 45.03 -3.62
C ARG A 387 -6.86 43.93 -4.48
N ASP A 388 -6.40 42.70 -4.32
CA ASP A 388 -6.86 41.55 -5.09
C ASP A 388 -7.91 40.77 -4.27
N PRO A 389 -9.12 40.52 -4.79
CA PRO A 389 -10.11 39.71 -4.09
C PRO A 389 -9.62 38.27 -3.81
N ASN A 390 -8.57 37.82 -4.48
CA ASN A 390 -7.94 36.52 -4.23
C ASN A 390 -6.91 36.49 -3.10
N ALA A 391 -6.58 37.64 -2.50
CA ALA A 391 -5.49 37.72 -1.52
C ALA A 391 -5.74 36.79 -0.32
N VAL A 392 -6.98 36.65 0.15
CA VAL A 392 -7.33 35.73 1.25
C VAL A 392 -7.04 34.27 0.90
N TYR A 393 -7.34 33.83 -0.33
CA TYR A 393 -7.03 32.46 -0.77
C TYR A 393 -5.52 32.25 -0.82
N SER A 394 -4.76 33.26 -1.27
CA SER A 394 -3.30 33.20 -1.25
C SER A 394 -2.74 33.03 0.17
N GLN A 395 -3.31 33.73 1.15
CA GLN A 395 -2.88 33.58 2.55
C GLN A 395 -3.20 32.19 3.08
N ILE A 396 -4.42 31.69 2.84
CA ILE A 396 -4.84 30.36 3.28
C ILE A 396 -3.97 29.26 2.65
N VAL A 397 -3.73 29.29 1.34
CA VAL A 397 -3.06 28.18 0.65
C VAL A 397 -1.54 28.27 0.69
N TYR A 398 -0.95 29.46 0.56
CA TYR A 398 0.51 29.58 0.42
C TYR A 398 1.24 29.94 1.72
N THR A 399 0.52 30.38 2.77
CA THR A 399 1.16 30.85 4.02
C THR A 399 0.64 30.18 5.28
N ALA A 400 -0.67 29.92 5.38
CA ALA A 400 -1.28 29.34 6.57
C ALA A 400 -0.83 27.90 6.79
N LYS A 401 -0.92 27.45 8.05
CA LYS A 401 -0.49 26.14 8.53
C LYS A 401 -1.61 25.52 9.37
N ALA A 402 -1.59 24.19 9.59
CA ALA A 402 -2.48 23.57 10.58
C ALA A 402 -2.36 24.19 11.99
N ALA A 403 -1.17 24.70 12.34
CA ALA A 403 -0.95 25.39 13.61
C ALA A 403 -1.77 26.69 13.77
N ASP A 404 -2.25 27.27 12.67
CA ASP A 404 -3.03 28.51 12.65
C ASP A 404 -4.54 28.25 12.82
N VAL A 405 -4.98 26.99 12.74
CA VAL A 405 -6.38 26.63 13.05
C VAL A 405 -6.60 26.79 14.54
N THR A 406 -7.64 27.52 14.92
CA THR A 406 -7.96 27.86 16.32
C THR A 406 -9.18 27.12 16.83
N ASP A 407 -10.23 27.03 16.02
CA ASP A 407 -11.48 26.40 16.39
C ASP A 407 -12.00 25.54 15.23
N VAL A 408 -12.64 24.41 15.54
CA VAL A 408 -13.25 23.51 14.54
C VAL A 408 -14.62 23.06 15.04
N MET A 409 -15.59 23.08 14.12
CA MET A 409 -16.97 22.71 14.37
C MET A 409 -17.45 21.70 13.33
N VAL A 410 -18.22 20.71 13.76
CA VAL A 410 -18.91 19.73 12.91
C VAL A 410 -20.34 19.59 13.40
N GLU A 411 -21.32 19.60 12.49
CA GLU A 411 -22.75 19.51 12.81
C GLU A 411 -23.19 20.54 13.87
N GLY A 412 -22.60 21.75 13.87
CA GLY A 412 -22.90 22.79 14.85
C GLY A 412 -22.25 22.61 16.23
N ARG A 413 -21.47 21.53 16.43
CA ARG A 413 -20.78 21.23 17.69
C ARG A 413 -19.29 21.53 17.59
N TRP A 414 -18.77 22.26 18.57
CA TRP A 414 -17.33 22.51 18.69
C TRP A 414 -16.56 21.22 19.03
N LEU A 415 -15.64 20.83 18.15
CA LEU A 415 -14.70 19.73 18.39
C LEU A 415 -13.34 20.24 18.91
N MET A 416 -12.99 21.47 18.55
CA MET A 416 -11.83 22.19 19.08
C MET A 416 -12.19 23.64 19.33
N ARG A 417 -11.72 24.21 20.45
CA ARG A 417 -11.77 25.66 20.72
C ARG A 417 -10.43 26.16 21.24
N GLY A 418 -9.94 27.27 20.71
CA GLY A 418 -8.65 27.83 21.13
C GLY A 418 -7.50 26.81 21.11
N ARG A 419 -7.50 25.91 20.12
CA ARG A 419 -6.56 24.78 19.95
C ARG A 419 -6.67 23.64 20.98
N GLU A 420 -7.68 23.68 21.84
CA GLU A 420 -7.99 22.58 22.77
C GLU A 420 -9.11 21.69 22.21
N LEU A 421 -8.81 20.40 22.05
CA LEU A 421 -9.81 19.39 21.69
C LEU A 421 -10.88 19.27 22.78
N LYS A 422 -12.15 19.15 22.37
CA LYS A 422 -13.31 19.09 23.27
C LYS A 422 -13.95 17.70 23.35
N THR A 423 -13.59 16.80 22.44
CA THR A 423 -14.15 15.44 22.36
C THR A 423 -13.11 14.34 22.61
N LEU A 424 -11.81 14.66 22.56
CA LEU A 424 -10.73 13.69 22.63
C LEU A 424 -9.66 14.12 23.65
N ALA A 425 -9.04 13.14 24.31
CA ALA A 425 -7.90 13.32 25.22
C ALA A 425 -6.61 12.85 24.52
N PRO A 426 -5.85 13.75 23.86
CA PRO A 426 -4.73 13.35 23.01
C PRO A 426 -3.59 12.67 23.78
N ASP A 427 -3.36 13.03 25.04
CA ASP A 427 -2.28 12.46 25.85
C ASP A 427 -2.50 10.96 26.12
N ASP A 428 -3.74 10.55 26.41
CA ASP A 428 -4.10 9.15 26.62
C ASP A 428 -3.95 8.33 25.32
N LEU A 429 -4.38 8.90 24.18
CA LEU A 429 -4.24 8.28 22.87
C LEU A 429 -2.76 8.09 22.49
N GLN A 430 -1.93 9.10 22.73
CA GLN A 430 -0.48 9.02 22.48
C GLN A 430 0.19 7.99 23.37
N LEU A 431 -0.20 7.90 24.65
CA LEU A 431 0.33 6.89 25.57
C LEU A 431 -0.01 5.47 25.09
N ALA A 432 -1.25 5.23 24.68
CA ALA A 432 -1.67 3.94 24.13
C ALA A 432 -0.98 3.62 22.79
N ALA A 433 -0.80 4.60 21.92
CA ALA A 433 -0.10 4.43 20.64
C ALA A 433 1.36 3.98 20.82
N ARG A 434 2.05 4.48 21.86
CA ARG A 434 3.42 4.05 22.20
C ARG A 434 3.51 2.57 22.57
N ASP A 435 2.44 1.97 23.07
CA ASP A 435 2.41 0.53 23.35
C ASP A 435 2.42 -0.30 22.07
N TYR A 436 1.57 0.06 21.10
CA TYR A 436 1.59 -0.57 19.77
C TYR A 436 2.94 -0.39 19.08
N ALA A 437 3.51 0.82 19.09
CA ALA A 437 4.83 1.07 18.51
C ALA A 437 5.90 0.12 19.08
N ARG A 438 5.96 -0.03 20.42
CA ARG A 438 6.92 -0.93 21.07
C ARG A 438 6.74 -2.39 20.65
N ARG A 439 5.50 -2.85 20.52
CA ARG A 439 5.19 -4.24 20.14
C ARG A 439 5.50 -4.50 18.66
N ILE A 440 5.18 -3.55 17.79
CA ILE A 440 5.50 -3.61 16.36
C ILE A 440 7.02 -3.59 16.16
N ASP A 441 7.75 -2.73 16.87
CA ASP A 441 9.21 -2.70 16.85
C ASP A 441 9.80 -4.05 17.26
N ALA A 442 9.32 -4.64 18.37
CA ALA A 442 9.78 -5.95 18.81
C ALA A 442 9.55 -7.03 17.76
N PHE A 443 8.36 -7.05 17.14
CA PHE A 443 8.01 -7.97 16.07
C PHE A 443 8.91 -7.81 14.83
N LEU A 444 9.14 -6.58 14.37
CA LEU A 444 9.99 -6.32 13.22
C LEU A 444 11.46 -6.61 13.51
N ILE A 445 11.97 -6.28 14.69
CA ILE A 445 13.36 -6.59 15.09
C ILE A 445 13.57 -8.11 15.09
N GLU A 446 12.68 -8.88 15.71
CA GLU A 446 12.76 -10.35 15.71
C GLU A 446 12.69 -10.92 14.29
N ARG A 447 11.82 -10.35 13.45
CA ARG A 447 11.65 -10.77 12.06
C ARG A 447 12.87 -10.42 11.21
N GLU A 448 13.48 -9.26 11.40
CA GLU A 448 14.60 -8.78 10.59
C GLU A 448 15.92 -9.48 10.90
N GLN A 449 16.08 -9.98 12.13
CA GLN A 449 17.27 -10.69 12.58
C GLN A 449 17.45 -12.09 11.96
N SER A 450 16.43 -12.62 11.26
CA SER A 450 16.50 -13.95 10.65
C SER A 450 16.03 -13.95 9.19
N ALA A 451 16.92 -14.37 8.29
CA ALA A 451 16.56 -14.57 6.88
C ALA A 451 15.49 -15.67 6.72
N LEU A 452 15.43 -16.63 7.65
CA LEU A 452 14.39 -17.64 7.70
C LEU A 452 13.03 -17.04 8.05
N ASN A 453 12.95 -16.18 9.09
CA ASN A 453 11.70 -15.53 9.48
C ASN A 453 11.17 -14.62 8.37
N LYS A 454 12.06 -13.87 7.70
CA LYS A 454 11.71 -13.11 6.49
C LYS A 454 11.17 -14.01 5.36
N LEU A 455 11.74 -15.20 5.16
CA LEU A 455 11.27 -16.15 4.14
C LEU A 455 9.88 -16.73 4.48
N ILE A 456 9.63 -17.06 5.76
CA ILE A 456 8.34 -17.60 6.23
C ILE A 456 7.21 -16.59 6.04
N ALA A 457 7.47 -15.30 6.25
CA ALA A 457 6.46 -14.25 6.13
C ALA A 457 5.93 -14.05 4.69
N ILE A 458 6.77 -14.31 3.68
CA ILE A 458 6.45 -14.03 2.26
C ILE A 458 6.02 -15.27 1.46
N GLY A 459 5.92 -16.44 2.08
CA GLY A 459 5.53 -17.65 1.36
C GLY A 459 5.15 -18.82 2.28
N GLY A 460 4.28 -19.70 1.79
CA GLY A 460 3.93 -20.96 2.45
C GLY A 460 5.12 -21.91 2.52
N VAL A 461 6.03 -21.65 3.46
CA VAL A 461 7.29 -22.35 3.63
C VAL A 461 7.04 -23.79 4.07
N GLY A 462 7.58 -24.73 3.31
CA GLY A 462 7.69 -26.13 3.69
C GLY A 462 9.09 -26.45 4.19
N GLN A 463 9.18 -27.20 5.29
CA GLN A 463 10.44 -27.82 5.71
C GLN A 463 10.71 -29.07 4.87
N GLU A 464 11.88 -29.18 4.26
CA GLU A 464 12.31 -30.38 3.52
C GLU A 464 13.33 -31.21 4.32
N GLU A 465 13.59 -32.42 3.81
CA GLU A 465 14.56 -33.40 4.29
C GLU A 465 15.89 -32.80 4.74
N SER A 466 16.35 -33.20 5.94
CA SER A 466 17.50 -32.59 6.63
C SER A 466 18.88 -33.10 6.20
N PHE A 467 18.95 -34.26 5.52
CA PHE A 467 20.20 -34.84 5.04
C PHE A 467 20.23 -34.85 3.51
N GLU A 468 21.24 -34.21 2.93
CA GLU A 468 21.58 -34.31 1.51
C GLU A 468 22.92 -35.03 1.38
N VAL A 469 22.93 -36.08 0.57
CA VAL A 469 24.15 -36.78 0.18
C VAL A 469 24.48 -36.36 -1.23
N GLN A 470 25.68 -35.85 -1.44
CA GLN A 470 26.12 -35.44 -2.75
C GLN A 470 27.57 -35.83 -3.02
N VAL A 471 27.85 -36.09 -4.29
CA VAL A 471 29.22 -36.12 -4.79
C VAL A 471 29.29 -35.32 -6.08
N LYS A 472 30.40 -34.64 -6.28
CA LYS A 472 30.67 -33.86 -7.47
C LYS A 472 32.06 -34.20 -7.99
N SER A 473 32.20 -34.41 -9.29
CA SER A 473 33.50 -34.63 -9.93
C SER A 473 33.57 -33.89 -11.25
N ARG A 474 34.77 -33.45 -11.63
CA ARG A 474 35.04 -33.04 -13.01
C ARG A 474 35.06 -34.27 -13.90
N ILE A 475 34.59 -34.12 -15.13
CA ILE A 475 34.67 -35.14 -16.17
C ILE A 475 35.21 -34.51 -17.46
N ALA A 476 36.05 -35.27 -18.15
CA ALA A 476 36.64 -34.83 -19.42
C ALA A 476 35.72 -35.09 -20.63
N ASP A 477 34.83 -36.09 -20.53
CA ASP A 477 33.98 -36.55 -21.64
C ASP A 477 32.53 -36.79 -21.16
N PRO A 478 31.60 -35.87 -21.45
CA PRO A 478 30.20 -35.99 -21.04
C PRO A 478 29.44 -37.14 -21.72
N GLU A 479 29.90 -37.61 -22.89
CA GLU A 479 29.20 -38.66 -23.63
C GLU A 479 29.31 -40.02 -22.94
N LYS A 480 30.38 -40.26 -22.18
CA LYS A 480 30.51 -41.45 -21.33
C LYS A 480 29.42 -41.51 -20.26
N VAL A 481 29.11 -40.38 -19.63
CA VAL A 481 28.04 -40.29 -18.62
C VAL A 481 26.69 -40.55 -19.27
N ARG A 482 26.42 -39.95 -20.43
CA ARG A 482 25.17 -40.17 -21.18
C ARG A 482 24.99 -41.64 -21.58
N ALA A 483 26.05 -42.29 -22.05
CA ALA A 483 26.02 -43.70 -22.43
C ALA A 483 25.81 -44.62 -21.21
N ALA A 484 26.41 -44.30 -20.06
CA ALA A 484 26.22 -45.06 -18.83
C ALA A 484 24.78 -44.96 -18.29
N LEU A 485 24.13 -43.79 -18.44
CA LEU A 485 22.73 -43.58 -18.03
C LEU A 485 21.70 -44.37 -18.84
N THR A 486 22.08 -44.89 -20.02
CA THR A 486 21.24 -45.79 -20.85
C THR A 486 21.61 -47.27 -20.70
N GLY A 487 22.59 -47.57 -19.84
CA GLY A 487 23.04 -48.93 -19.55
C GLY A 487 22.02 -49.75 -18.73
N PRO A 488 22.15 -51.08 -18.73
CA PRO A 488 21.20 -51.99 -18.05
C PRO A 488 21.23 -51.91 -16.53
N GLU A 489 22.27 -51.32 -15.94
CA GLU A 489 22.45 -51.20 -14.48
C GLU A 489 21.63 -50.06 -13.86
N LEU A 490 21.07 -49.16 -14.67
CA LEU A 490 20.31 -47.99 -14.24
C LEU A 490 18.94 -47.94 -14.90
N SER A 491 17.92 -47.61 -14.12
CA SER A 491 16.60 -47.28 -14.65
C SER A 491 16.41 -45.77 -14.65
N THR A 492 16.30 -45.15 -15.83
CA THR A 492 15.97 -43.73 -15.96
C THR A 492 14.45 -43.54 -15.84
N VAL A 493 14.02 -42.82 -14.80
CA VAL A 493 12.60 -42.48 -14.56
C VAL A 493 12.18 -41.29 -15.42
N ARG A 494 13.00 -40.23 -15.43
CA ARG A 494 12.78 -39.03 -16.24
C ARG A 494 14.08 -38.26 -16.45
N HIS A 495 14.11 -37.43 -17.48
CA HIS A 495 15.20 -36.47 -17.71
C HIS A 495 14.65 -35.09 -18.05
N VAL A 496 15.39 -34.03 -17.72
CA VAL A 496 15.04 -32.64 -18.01
C VAL A 496 16.32 -31.84 -18.30
N HIS A 497 16.23 -30.88 -19.22
CA HIS A 497 17.28 -29.91 -19.52
C HIS A 497 16.90 -28.54 -18.96
N TYR A 498 17.81 -27.95 -18.20
CA TYR A 498 17.67 -26.62 -17.63
C TYR A 498 18.80 -25.69 -18.07
N ARG A 499 18.46 -24.42 -18.27
CA ARG A 499 19.39 -23.32 -18.03
C ARG A 499 19.08 -22.75 -16.65
N GLU A 500 19.98 -22.95 -15.68
CA GLU A 500 19.79 -22.54 -14.28
C GLU A 500 20.52 -21.22 -14.01
N PHE A 501 19.79 -20.24 -13.47
CA PHE A 501 20.32 -18.98 -12.95
C PHE A 501 20.12 -18.94 -11.43
N ASP A 502 21.20 -19.09 -10.67
CA ASP A 502 21.20 -19.04 -9.22
C ASP A 502 21.78 -17.70 -8.75
N THR A 503 21.04 -16.94 -7.93
CA THR A 503 21.58 -15.83 -7.14
C THR A 503 21.57 -16.21 -5.66
N TYR A 504 22.76 -16.22 -5.05
CA TYR A 504 22.95 -16.48 -3.63
C TYR A 504 23.09 -15.17 -2.87
N PHE A 505 22.29 -15.02 -1.83
CA PHE A 505 22.30 -13.93 -0.87
C PHE A 505 22.95 -14.42 0.43
N PHE A 506 23.97 -13.71 0.88
CA PHE A 506 24.70 -14.01 2.10
C PHE A 506 24.36 -12.99 3.19
N PHE A 507 24.18 -13.48 4.42
CA PHE A 507 23.82 -12.67 5.59
C PHE A 507 24.91 -12.77 6.66
N ASP A 508 25.06 -11.71 7.45
CA ASP A 508 26.00 -11.66 8.57
C ASP A 508 25.54 -12.54 9.77
N GLU A 509 26.42 -12.76 10.74
CA GLU A 509 26.16 -13.57 11.94
C GLU A 509 24.92 -13.09 12.74
N PRO A 510 24.17 -13.98 13.43
CA PRO A 510 24.60 -15.27 14.00
C PRO A 510 24.28 -16.55 13.19
N GLU A 511 23.52 -16.48 12.10
CA GLU A 511 22.98 -17.70 11.48
C GLU A 511 23.93 -18.39 10.49
N ARG A 512 24.87 -17.64 9.87
CA ARG A 512 25.67 -18.09 8.69
C ARG A 512 24.80 -18.79 7.63
N SER A 513 23.57 -18.33 7.49
CA SER A 513 22.60 -18.83 6.53
C SER A 513 22.79 -18.12 5.18
N ARG A 514 22.28 -18.73 4.12
CA ARG A 514 22.23 -18.11 2.80
C ARG A 514 20.90 -18.41 2.14
N LEU A 515 20.37 -17.42 1.43
CA LEU A 515 19.15 -17.57 0.65
C LEU A 515 19.53 -17.68 -0.82
N ARG A 516 19.00 -18.69 -1.51
CA ARG A 516 19.20 -18.86 -2.95
C ARG A 516 17.91 -18.58 -3.68
N TYR A 517 17.92 -17.58 -4.56
CA TYR A 517 16.93 -17.39 -5.62
C TYR A 517 17.39 -18.17 -6.86
N ARG A 518 16.55 -19.05 -7.38
CA ARG A 518 16.85 -19.86 -8.57
C ARG A 518 15.77 -19.68 -9.62
N GLU A 519 16.16 -19.36 -10.84
CA GLU A 519 15.34 -19.48 -12.04
C GLU A 519 15.78 -20.70 -12.85
N ASP A 520 14.85 -21.62 -13.10
CA ASP A 520 15.00 -22.78 -13.96
C ASP A 520 14.30 -22.50 -15.30
N GLU A 521 15.04 -22.26 -16.39
CA GLU A 521 14.48 -22.26 -17.75
C GLU A 521 14.47 -23.70 -18.29
N PHE A 522 13.29 -24.24 -18.61
CA PHE A 522 13.14 -25.58 -19.17
C PHE A 522 13.42 -25.54 -20.67
N ILE A 523 14.44 -26.27 -21.11
CA ILE A 523 14.86 -26.30 -22.52
C ILE A 523 14.18 -27.45 -23.24
N GLY A 524 13.46 -27.14 -24.31
CA GLY A 524 12.80 -28.10 -25.19
C GLY A 524 13.77 -28.76 -26.17
N GLU A 525 13.28 -29.74 -26.93
CA GLU A 525 14.10 -30.52 -27.88
C GLU A 525 14.70 -29.67 -29.01
N LYS A 526 14.14 -28.50 -29.32
CA LYS A 526 14.66 -27.59 -30.35
C LYS A 526 15.52 -26.46 -29.75
N GLY A 527 15.85 -26.54 -28.46
CA GLY A 527 16.64 -25.54 -27.74
C GLY A 527 15.86 -24.30 -27.30
N GLU A 528 14.54 -24.32 -27.40
CA GLU A 528 13.63 -23.24 -26.98
C GLU A 528 13.33 -23.29 -25.48
N VAL A 529 13.07 -22.13 -24.87
CA VAL A 529 12.57 -22.08 -23.48
C VAL A 529 11.07 -22.38 -23.48
N THR A 530 10.70 -23.50 -22.85
CA THR A 530 9.31 -24.00 -22.79
C THR A 530 8.57 -23.53 -21.55
N ASN A 531 9.29 -23.30 -20.45
CA ASN A 531 8.75 -22.85 -19.17
C ASN A 531 9.86 -22.21 -18.34
N VAL A 532 9.50 -21.33 -17.41
CA VAL A 532 10.41 -20.75 -16.42
C VAL A 532 9.85 -20.95 -15.03
N ARG A 533 10.66 -21.46 -14.10
CA ARG A 533 10.26 -21.64 -12.71
C ARG A 533 11.25 -20.98 -11.77
N ALA A 534 10.76 -20.06 -10.94
CA ALA A 534 11.54 -19.41 -9.90
C ALA A 534 11.26 -20.00 -8.50
N ARG A 535 12.30 -20.21 -7.68
CA ARG A 535 12.19 -20.71 -6.29
C ARG A 535 13.19 -20.06 -5.35
N LEU A 536 12.75 -19.86 -4.11
CA LEU A 536 13.61 -19.50 -2.99
C LEU A 536 14.00 -20.74 -2.18
N THR A 537 15.26 -20.82 -1.77
CA THR A 537 15.76 -21.85 -0.87
C THR A 537 16.58 -21.19 0.23
N HIS A 538 16.07 -21.14 1.46
CA HIS A 538 16.88 -20.79 2.61
C HIS A 538 17.69 -22.01 3.03
N ILE A 539 19.01 -21.82 3.13
CA ILE A 539 19.98 -22.87 3.42
C ILE A 539 20.65 -22.49 4.75
N GLY A 540 20.34 -23.25 5.80
CA GLY A 540 20.97 -23.10 7.10
C GLY A 540 22.45 -23.55 7.10
N PRO A 541 23.16 -23.35 8.21
CA PRO A 541 24.58 -23.67 8.32
C PRO A 541 24.85 -25.16 8.09
N ALA A 542 25.97 -25.44 7.41
CA ALA A 542 26.42 -26.79 7.10
C ALA A 542 27.03 -27.48 8.32
N LYS A 543 26.64 -28.75 8.56
CA LYS A 543 27.49 -29.72 9.28
C LYS A 543 27.91 -30.79 8.29
N GLU A 544 29.21 -30.93 8.10
CA GLU A 544 29.79 -31.83 7.10
C GLU A 544 30.33 -33.11 7.75
N GLY A 545 30.07 -34.24 7.10
CA GLY A 545 30.75 -35.51 7.35
C GLY A 545 31.27 -36.07 6.02
N GLU A 546 32.50 -36.60 6.02
CA GLU A 546 33.12 -37.15 4.82
C GLU A 546 33.07 -38.69 4.87
N TYR A 547 32.61 -39.31 3.79
CA TYR A 547 32.54 -40.76 3.65
C TYR A 547 33.01 -41.17 2.24
N GLY A 548 34.19 -41.80 2.16
CA GLY A 548 34.67 -42.43 0.91
C GLY A 548 34.77 -41.49 -0.30
N GLY A 549 35.04 -40.19 -0.10
CA GLY A 549 35.09 -39.19 -1.17
C GLY A 549 33.74 -38.56 -1.55
N SER A 550 32.64 -38.99 -0.92
CA SER A 550 31.34 -38.31 -0.97
C SER A 550 31.17 -37.36 0.23
N VAL A 551 30.39 -36.29 0.03
CA VAL A 551 30.10 -35.30 1.07
C VAL A 551 28.69 -35.51 1.59
N LEU A 552 28.59 -35.86 2.87
CA LEU A 552 27.32 -35.87 3.61
C LEU A 552 27.11 -34.48 4.21
N LEU A 553 26.07 -33.79 3.75
CA LEU A 553 25.68 -32.48 4.25
C LEU A 553 24.41 -32.59 5.09
N SER A 554 24.50 -32.17 6.35
CA SER A 554 23.33 -31.92 7.20
C SER A 554 23.06 -30.41 7.21
N ARG A 555 21.91 -29.99 6.67
CA ARG A 555 21.48 -28.58 6.62
C ARG A 555 19.97 -28.47 6.76
N SER A 556 19.51 -27.50 7.54
CA SER A 556 18.10 -27.10 7.52
C SER A 556 17.82 -26.40 6.20
N ARG A 557 16.82 -26.88 5.44
CA ARG A 557 16.39 -26.27 4.19
C ARG A 557 14.91 -25.96 4.21
N PHE A 558 14.61 -24.75 3.80
CA PHE A 558 13.24 -24.25 3.68
C PHE A 558 13.05 -23.73 2.27
N ILE A 559 11.99 -24.19 1.62
CA ILE A 559 11.68 -23.83 0.24
C ILE A 559 10.42 -22.99 0.23
N ALA A 560 10.44 -21.92 -0.57
CA ALA A 560 9.28 -21.13 -0.89
C ALA A 560 9.22 -20.89 -2.41
N PRO A 561 8.01 -20.78 -3.00
CA PRO A 561 7.89 -20.29 -4.37
C PRO A 561 8.46 -18.86 -4.45
N ALA A 562 9.15 -18.54 -5.54
CA ALA A 562 9.63 -17.18 -5.77
C ALA A 562 8.59 -16.43 -6.63
N GLY A 563 7.59 -15.84 -5.98
CA GLY A 563 6.50 -15.10 -6.63
C GLY A 563 6.84 -13.66 -7.03
N HIS A 564 8.01 -13.14 -6.64
CA HIS A 564 8.43 -11.77 -6.89
C HIS A 564 9.74 -11.71 -7.68
N SER A 565 10.09 -10.52 -8.19
CA SER A 565 11.32 -10.33 -8.96
C SER A 565 12.59 -10.52 -8.09
N LEU A 566 13.71 -10.90 -8.71
CA LEU A 566 15.01 -10.95 -8.03
C LEU A 566 15.36 -9.63 -7.32
N ARG A 567 14.98 -8.50 -7.92
CA ARG A 567 15.15 -7.16 -7.36
C ARG A 567 14.37 -6.98 -6.05
N PHE A 568 13.10 -7.38 -6.00
CA PHE A 568 12.30 -7.35 -4.78
C PHE A 568 13.02 -8.09 -3.65
N TYR A 569 13.55 -9.28 -3.93
CA TYR A 569 14.24 -10.07 -2.90
C TYR A 569 15.55 -9.42 -2.41
N ARG A 570 16.30 -8.74 -3.28
CA ARG A 570 17.48 -7.96 -2.86
C ARG A 570 17.11 -6.87 -1.87
N GLU A 571 16.10 -6.06 -2.20
CA GLU A 571 15.66 -4.93 -1.38
C GLU A 571 15.01 -5.39 -0.06
N TYR A 572 14.27 -6.51 -0.11
CA TYR A 572 13.58 -7.06 1.05
C TYR A 572 14.53 -7.75 2.05
N PHE A 573 15.41 -8.64 1.55
CA PHE A 573 16.31 -9.40 2.41
C PHE A 573 17.53 -8.57 2.86
N LYS A 574 17.94 -7.55 2.08
CA LYS A 574 19.11 -6.70 2.35
C LYS A 574 20.37 -7.53 2.66
N PRO A 575 20.82 -8.40 1.73
CA PRO A 575 21.99 -9.24 1.98
C PRO A 575 23.28 -8.43 2.10
N ALA A 576 24.22 -8.94 2.89
CA ALA A 576 25.56 -8.35 3.04
C ALA A 576 26.38 -8.48 1.75
N SER A 577 26.17 -9.56 0.99
CA SER A 577 26.76 -9.75 -0.34
C SER A 577 25.93 -10.70 -1.20
N GLU A 578 26.12 -10.65 -2.51
CA GLU A 578 25.49 -11.55 -3.47
C GLU A 578 26.50 -12.19 -4.43
N ARG A 579 26.21 -13.43 -4.86
CA ARG A 579 26.97 -14.14 -5.90
C ARG A 579 26.03 -14.81 -6.88
N ALA A 580 26.35 -14.72 -8.17
CA ALA A 580 25.54 -15.31 -9.23
C ALA A 580 26.25 -16.53 -9.85
N ILE A 581 25.50 -17.60 -10.06
CA ILE A 581 25.92 -18.81 -10.77
C ILE A 581 24.99 -19.03 -11.95
N GLU A 582 25.56 -19.19 -13.14
CA GLU A 582 24.81 -19.55 -14.35
C GLU A 582 25.37 -20.86 -14.88
N LYS A 583 24.49 -21.81 -15.19
CA LYS A 583 24.91 -23.11 -15.71
C LYS A 583 23.87 -23.76 -16.61
N ASP A 584 24.37 -24.54 -17.55
CA ASP A 584 23.58 -25.47 -18.34
C ASP A 584 23.56 -26.82 -17.62
N ARG A 585 22.38 -27.39 -17.37
CA ARG A 585 22.21 -28.62 -16.61
C ARG A 585 21.32 -29.61 -17.33
N LEU A 586 21.83 -30.82 -17.51
CA LEU A 586 21.01 -31.99 -17.81
C LEU A 586 20.82 -32.80 -16.54
N ARG A 587 19.58 -33.10 -16.20
CA ARG A 587 19.21 -33.79 -14.96
C ARG A 587 18.41 -35.03 -15.25
N TRP A 588 18.86 -36.16 -14.72
CA TRP A 588 18.15 -37.44 -14.72
C TRP A 588 17.72 -37.79 -13.30
N LEU A 589 16.50 -38.31 -13.17
CA LEU A 589 16.10 -39.09 -12.01
C LEU A 589 16.31 -40.56 -12.38
N VAL A 590 17.21 -41.23 -11.68
CA VAL A 590 17.55 -42.64 -11.91
C VAL A 590 17.31 -43.46 -10.66
N VAL A 591 16.99 -44.73 -10.84
CA VAL A 591 16.95 -45.73 -9.77
C VAL A 591 18.18 -46.62 -9.91
N TYR A 592 19.01 -46.66 -8.87
CA TYR A 592 20.16 -47.55 -8.74
C TYR A 592 20.01 -48.38 -7.46
N GLN A 593 20.06 -49.71 -7.58
CA GLN A 593 19.86 -50.65 -6.46
C GLN A 593 18.64 -50.28 -5.58
N ASN A 594 17.47 -50.08 -6.20
CA ASN A 594 16.21 -49.67 -5.55
C ASN A 594 16.23 -48.32 -4.82
N THR A 595 17.23 -47.48 -5.09
CA THR A 595 17.37 -46.15 -4.48
C THR A 595 17.36 -45.08 -5.56
N GLU A 596 16.61 -44.00 -5.32
CA GLU A 596 16.52 -42.87 -6.25
C GLU A 596 17.70 -41.89 -6.08
N PHE A 597 18.30 -41.53 -7.21
CA PHE A 597 19.33 -40.51 -7.31
C PHE A 597 19.00 -39.52 -8.42
N PHE A 598 19.32 -38.25 -8.17
CA PHE A 598 19.43 -37.26 -9.22
C PHE A 598 20.85 -37.23 -9.72
N VAL A 599 21.04 -37.50 -11.01
CA VAL A 599 22.33 -37.33 -11.69
C VAL A 599 22.23 -36.05 -12.51
N ASN A 600 23.10 -35.10 -12.24
CA ASN A 600 23.21 -33.85 -12.97
C ASN A 600 24.52 -33.85 -13.76
N LEU A 601 24.45 -33.45 -15.02
CA LEU A 601 25.60 -33.09 -15.84
C LEU A 601 25.54 -31.59 -16.07
N ASP A 602 26.50 -30.88 -15.48
CA ASP A 602 26.53 -29.43 -15.41
C ASP A 602 27.70 -28.85 -16.22
N GLN A 603 27.42 -27.78 -16.96
CA GLN A 603 28.43 -26.88 -17.52
C GLN A 603 28.28 -25.51 -16.88
N LEU A 604 29.30 -25.06 -16.15
CA LEU A 604 29.29 -23.74 -15.53
C LEU A 604 29.60 -22.67 -16.58
N ILE A 605 28.64 -21.76 -16.78
CA ILE A 605 28.74 -20.62 -17.69
C ILE A 605 29.32 -19.42 -16.93
N ARG A 606 28.87 -19.22 -15.68
CA ARG A 606 29.31 -18.13 -14.81
C ARG A 606 29.44 -18.61 -13.36
N PRO A 607 30.61 -18.42 -12.71
CA PRO A 607 31.89 -18.11 -13.35
C PRO A 607 32.28 -19.25 -14.31
N PRO A 608 32.91 -18.95 -15.46
CA PRO A 608 33.28 -19.99 -16.42
C PRO A 608 34.31 -20.93 -15.79
N GLN A 609 34.07 -22.24 -15.92
CA GLN A 609 34.98 -23.29 -15.50
C GLN A 609 35.20 -24.25 -16.65
N ASP A 610 36.45 -24.69 -16.85
CA ASP A 610 36.77 -25.63 -17.92
C ASP A 610 36.22 -27.03 -17.61
N GLY A 611 35.57 -27.62 -18.62
CA GLY A 611 35.03 -28.99 -18.59
C GLY A 611 33.59 -29.09 -18.07
N TYR A 612 33.14 -30.34 -17.91
CA TYR A 612 31.82 -30.66 -17.36
C TYR A 612 31.97 -31.19 -15.94
N PHE A 613 30.91 -31.03 -15.16
CA PHE A 613 30.81 -31.56 -13.81
C PHE A 613 29.67 -32.56 -13.75
N ILE A 614 29.96 -33.73 -13.20
CA ILE A 614 28.92 -34.66 -12.78
C ILE A 614 28.61 -34.39 -11.31
N GLU A 615 27.33 -34.26 -10.98
CA GLU A 615 26.84 -34.06 -9.62
C GLU A 615 25.72 -35.06 -9.34
N ILE A 616 25.95 -36.00 -8.43
CA ILE A 616 24.96 -37.00 -8.02
C ILE A 616 24.42 -36.63 -6.65
N LYS A 617 23.09 -36.62 -6.50
CA LYS A 617 22.40 -36.17 -5.29
C LYS A 617 21.27 -37.10 -4.88
N SER A 618 21.15 -37.35 -3.58
CA SER A 618 19.95 -37.91 -2.98
C SER A 618 19.66 -37.23 -1.65
N ARG A 619 18.39 -37.23 -1.24
CA ARG A 619 17.91 -36.60 -0.02
C ARG A 619 17.15 -37.60 0.84
N THR A 620 17.13 -37.37 2.15
CA THR A 620 16.42 -38.21 3.12
C THR A 620 16.25 -37.51 4.47
N TRP A 621 15.22 -37.91 5.22
CA TRP A 621 15.02 -37.53 6.62
C TRP A 621 15.89 -38.37 7.60
N SER A 622 16.44 -39.50 7.16
CA SER A 622 17.13 -40.45 8.03
C SER A 622 18.66 -40.40 7.85
N LYS A 623 19.39 -40.14 8.93
CA LYS A 623 20.87 -40.20 8.91
C LYS A 623 21.38 -41.57 8.47
N ARG A 624 20.77 -42.65 8.94
CA ARG A 624 21.14 -44.03 8.58
C ARG A 624 20.92 -44.31 7.08
N ASP A 625 19.83 -43.79 6.53
CA ASP A 625 19.56 -43.88 5.09
C ASP A 625 20.54 -43.02 4.28
N ALA A 626 20.94 -41.87 4.82
CA ALA A 626 21.95 -41.00 4.22
C ALA A 626 23.32 -41.69 4.17
N ASP A 627 23.72 -42.38 5.24
CA ASP A 627 24.97 -43.15 5.27
C ASP A 627 24.96 -44.27 4.22
N ALA A 628 23.83 -44.99 4.06
CA ALA A 628 23.68 -46.02 3.02
C ALA A 628 23.71 -45.42 1.60
N LYS A 629 23.02 -44.30 1.37
CA LYS A 629 23.05 -43.54 0.11
C LYS A 629 24.44 -43.01 -0.23
N ALA A 630 25.26 -42.66 0.76
CA ALA A 630 26.63 -42.21 0.56
C ALA A 630 27.52 -43.32 -0.03
N THR A 631 27.37 -44.56 0.46
CA THR A 631 28.06 -45.71 -0.13
C THR A 631 27.65 -45.91 -1.60
N LEU A 632 26.33 -45.93 -1.86
CA LEU A 632 25.80 -46.12 -3.22
C LEU A 632 26.18 -45.01 -4.20
N ILE A 633 26.29 -43.75 -3.73
CA ILE A 633 26.70 -42.62 -4.57
C ILE A 633 28.12 -42.78 -5.10
N VAL A 634 29.05 -43.34 -4.31
CA VAL A 634 30.44 -43.56 -4.74
C VAL A 634 30.53 -44.67 -5.79
N GLU A 635 29.76 -45.75 -5.60
CA GLU A 635 29.61 -46.82 -6.60
C GLU A 635 29.02 -46.26 -7.90
N LEU A 636 27.93 -45.49 -7.79
CA LEU A 636 27.26 -44.88 -8.93
C LEU A 636 28.16 -43.87 -9.68
N LEU A 637 28.99 -43.10 -8.95
CA LEU A 637 29.94 -42.19 -9.57
C LEU A 637 30.99 -42.92 -10.40
N THR A 638 31.47 -44.07 -9.90
CA THR A 638 32.44 -44.92 -10.59
C THR A 638 31.79 -45.55 -11.84
N LEU A 639 30.55 -46.01 -11.72
CA LEU A 639 29.76 -46.54 -12.85
C LEU A 639 29.57 -45.49 -13.95
N LEU A 640 29.35 -44.24 -13.58
CA LEU A 640 29.19 -43.12 -14.52
C LEU A 640 30.53 -42.60 -15.08
N GLY A 641 31.65 -43.28 -14.78
CA GLY A 641 32.94 -43.06 -15.45
C GLY A 641 33.79 -41.92 -14.89
N ALA A 642 33.53 -41.47 -13.65
CA ALA A 642 34.38 -40.51 -12.95
C ALA A 642 35.46 -41.20 -12.11
N GLU A 643 36.65 -40.59 -12.02
CA GLU A 643 37.80 -41.18 -11.31
C GLU A 643 37.59 -41.22 -9.78
N PRO A 644 37.82 -42.38 -9.12
CA PRO A 644 37.77 -42.49 -7.66
C PRO A 644 38.83 -41.57 -7.00
N GLY A 645 38.39 -40.49 -6.36
CA GLY A 645 39.27 -39.53 -5.67
C GLY A 645 39.33 -38.12 -6.29
N GLY A 646 38.72 -37.90 -7.46
CA GLY A 646 38.61 -36.57 -8.11
C GLY A 646 37.50 -35.66 -7.56
N GLY A 647 37.03 -35.94 -6.34
CA GLY A 647 35.89 -35.27 -5.72
C GLY A 647 36.12 -33.78 -5.51
N VAL A 648 35.25 -32.96 -6.07
CA VAL A 648 35.21 -31.52 -5.82
C VAL A 648 34.48 -31.28 -4.51
N LYS A 649 35.18 -30.70 -3.53
CA LYS A 649 34.61 -30.37 -2.21
C LYS A 649 33.79 -29.08 -2.22
N ASP A 650 34.21 -28.10 -3.00
CA ASP A 650 33.56 -26.79 -3.06
C ASP A 650 32.18 -26.85 -3.73
N GLU A 651 31.26 -26.02 -3.23
CA GLU A 651 30.05 -25.73 -3.97
C GLU A 651 30.33 -24.76 -5.12
N TYR A 652 29.48 -24.77 -6.15
CA TYR A 652 29.69 -23.88 -7.30
C TYR A 652 29.73 -22.40 -6.90
N VAL A 653 28.98 -22.02 -5.87
CA VAL A 653 28.95 -20.65 -5.32
C VAL A 653 30.25 -20.25 -4.65
N ASP A 654 31.06 -21.21 -4.18
CA ASP A 654 32.33 -20.92 -3.52
C ASP A 654 33.41 -20.51 -4.54
N TRP A 655 33.18 -20.76 -5.84
CA TRP A 655 34.03 -20.34 -6.94
C TRP A 655 33.67 -18.99 -7.56
N ALA A 656 32.54 -18.41 -7.16
CA ALA A 656 32.00 -17.14 -7.68
C ALA A 656 32.39 -15.91 -6.88
#